data_AF-A0A7C1QW86-F1
#
_entry.id   AF-A0A7C1QW86-F1
#
_cell.length_a   1.000
_cell.length_b   1.000
_cell.length_c   1.000
_cell.angle_alpha   90.00
_cell.angle_beta   90.00
_cell.angle_gamma   90.00
#
_symmetry.space_group_name_H-M   'P 1'
#
loop_
_entity.id
_entity.type
_entity.pdbx_description
1 polymer ?
#
loop_
_entity_poly.entity_id
_entity_poly.type
_entity_poly.pdbx_seq_one_letter_code
_entity_poly.pdbx_strand_id
1 'polypeptide(L)'
;MKKANLTINDVFKKGSKLTFLVGAGCSVDAPSCQPAGRSMMNETIDFTCPQSETEKIKEINELRFEALVEIIRDNLDPELKVIDFYGLCEKPNIQHFFLADKINQGHFVMTTNFDFLIEHALIQIGIPKEKIKVIITKDDFFQYADPSELFSQKIKSLYKIHGSTKNIINDENTRDTLVATIQAFGSNKEGMSVFQVEPFKRQLFDNISKGRSLVVMGYSGSDDFDIVPTLKILQNIESIFWVDFVRDDGGKEKFYEIESNDKDASKSSDKINKILLEIKNMNFVNKVYRVDVNTSRMAKQLITIKPNINQENFNISPSNWFSENLDAPDEMLQYHIAQTIYFDFNLMNDSLRCAQELLRISKHSKNQIMTIKSLNLIGKVRHEQGNFSEALKLYKQALKSAEKTDKVEWKAACINNIANVYNAWGKYTDSLKYLEEALLLFEKVNDIFAKAVVLRNIGTIQKNLGNNEIALEKSTEAVQIFDQLGKLSDKADILMIIGMIQTSLGNNDAAYKNYEESLKINDQLFDFDGKIACLNVLGELFRNVGRFSEALNLLKEALNLSIRIGDLIKKASTLNNIGLIHLNLSAFSEAMKYFEEAQLIANQLNDPLTEATSYSNMGSIYFYQGDHSKATKIWEKTIKLFEKVGNQPGKTNILVNLGQVYRQKGDSKKALKVFEEATKISIQIKQPQLQAKCFENIGMILEDQKDFVESLKMYEGALALYQQVGDVIGIAGVVHNIGTIDFFQGNYAVATKKYEEAIQILRNVGAHENPLVQTIMKNIEHAKSKM
;
A
#
# COMPACT_ATOMS: atom_id res chain seq x y z
N MET A 1 8.30 -21.54 -22.68
CA MET A 1 7.48 -20.78 -23.64
C MET A 1 7.46 -21.62 -24.89
N LYS A 2 6.30 -21.81 -25.51
CA LYS A 2 6.17 -22.70 -26.67
C LYS A 2 5.78 -21.90 -27.91
N LYS A 3 6.45 -22.15 -29.04
CA LYS A 3 6.02 -21.57 -30.32
C LYS A 3 4.58 -22.03 -30.60
N ALA A 4 3.67 -21.08 -30.75
CA ALA A 4 2.27 -21.35 -31.02
C ALA A 4 2.05 -21.47 -32.54
N ASN A 5 1.16 -22.38 -32.94
CA ASN A 5 0.72 -22.49 -34.33
C ASN A 5 -0.47 -21.54 -34.56
N LEU A 6 -0.21 -20.24 -34.44
CA LEU A 6 -1.15 -19.15 -34.64
C LEU A 6 -0.59 -18.19 -35.68
N THR A 7 -1.48 -17.57 -36.44
CA THR A 7 -1.17 -16.49 -37.37
C THR A 7 -1.88 -15.22 -36.94
N ILE A 8 -1.47 -14.09 -37.51
CA ILE A 8 -2.10 -12.80 -37.22
C ILE A 8 -3.58 -12.79 -37.62
N ASN A 9 -3.93 -13.49 -38.71
CA ASN A 9 -5.31 -13.64 -39.16
C ASN A 9 -6.18 -14.44 -38.19
N ASP A 10 -5.60 -15.38 -37.43
CA ASP A 10 -6.34 -16.14 -36.42
C ASP A 10 -6.77 -15.26 -35.24
N VAL A 11 -5.93 -14.29 -34.87
CA VAL A 11 -6.22 -13.30 -33.81
C VAL A 11 -7.30 -12.33 -34.27
N PHE A 12 -7.12 -11.76 -35.47
CA PHE A 12 -7.97 -10.70 -36.03
C PHE A 12 -9.09 -11.22 -36.94
N LYS A 13 -9.50 -12.48 -36.80
CA LYS A 13 -10.59 -13.08 -37.59
C LYS A 13 -11.93 -12.36 -37.36
N LYS A 14 -12.80 -12.44 -38.38
CA LYS A 14 -14.15 -11.87 -38.31
C LYS A 14 -14.93 -12.50 -37.16
N GLY A 15 -15.49 -11.66 -36.28
CA GLY A 15 -16.24 -12.09 -35.09
C GLY A 15 -15.42 -12.14 -33.79
N SER A 16 -14.10 -11.94 -33.84
CA SER A 16 -13.28 -11.77 -32.64
C SER A 16 -13.75 -10.57 -31.82
N LYS A 17 -13.84 -10.71 -30.50
CA LYS A 17 -14.08 -9.59 -29.58
C LYS A 17 -12.76 -9.14 -29.00
N LEU A 18 -12.16 -8.12 -29.61
CA LEU A 18 -10.87 -7.57 -29.22
C LEU A 18 -11.03 -6.28 -28.43
N THR A 19 -10.13 -6.11 -27.47
CA THR A 19 -9.91 -4.85 -26.77
C THR A 19 -8.43 -4.52 -26.90
N PHE A 20 -8.11 -3.32 -27.33
CA PHE A 20 -6.75 -2.84 -27.51
C PHE A 20 -6.37 -1.97 -26.33
N LEU A 21 -5.16 -2.17 -25.83
CA LEU A 21 -4.53 -1.31 -24.85
C LEU A 21 -3.23 -0.79 -25.45
N VAL A 22 -3.22 0.51 -25.71
CA VAL A 22 -2.27 1.18 -26.60
C VAL A 22 -1.38 2.13 -25.81
N GLY A 23 -0.08 2.05 -26.05
CA GLY A 23 0.94 2.93 -25.46
C GLY A 23 1.61 3.86 -26.47
N ALA A 24 2.50 4.71 -25.95
CA ALA A 24 3.12 5.82 -26.70
C ALA A 24 4.00 5.36 -27.88
N GLY A 25 4.48 4.10 -27.87
CA GLY A 25 5.24 3.52 -28.96
C GLY A 25 4.49 3.49 -30.29
N CYS A 26 3.16 3.57 -30.28
CA CYS A 26 2.37 3.70 -31.50
C CYS A 26 2.55 5.04 -32.23
N SER A 27 3.00 6.08 -31.51
CA SER A 27 3.13 7.44 -32.04
C SER A 27 4.53 7.77 -32.58
N VAL A 28 5.49 6.86 -32.42
CA VAL A 28 6.91 7.06 -32.81
C VAL A 28 7.13 6.95 -34.32
N ASP A 29 6.38 6.08 -35.00
CA ASP A 29 6.54 5.87 -36.44
C ASP A 29 6.07 7.09 -37.25
N ALA A 30 6.72 7.33 -38.39
CA ALA A 30 6.35 8.37 -39.34
C ALA A 30 4.91 8.21 -39.88
N PRO A 31 4.21 9.33 -40.17
CA PRO A 31 4.63 10.73 -40.06
C PRO A 31 4.46 11.34 -38.65
N SER A 32 3.93 10.59 -37.68
CA SER A 32 3.60 11.12 -36.35
C SER A 32 4.83 11.53 -35.55
N CYS A 33 5.91 10.72 -35.61
CA CYS A 33 7.23 11.03 -35.06
C CYS A 33 7.23 11.65 -33.65
N GLN A 34 6.25 11.29 -32.82
CA GLN A 34 6.18 11.78 -31.44
C GLN A 34 7.28 11.10 -30.61
N PRO A 35 7.90 11.80 -29.63
CA PRO A 35 8.90 11.22 -28.78
C PRO A 35 8.26 10.14 -27.89
N ALA A 36 8.92 9.00 -27.81
CA ALA A 36 8.58 7.98 -26.82
C ALA A 36 8.74 8.53 -25.39
N GLY A 37 8.09 7.87 -24.41
CA GLY A 37 8.11 8.29 -23.01
C GLY A 37 9.52 8.57 -22.49
N ARG A 38 10.47 7.64 -22.67
CA ARG A 38 11.86 7.84 -22.24
C ARG A 38 12.57 9.02 -22.91
N SER A 39 12.31 9.27 -24.19
CA SER A 39 12.88 10.41 -24.90
C SER A 39 12.35 11.72 -24.30
N MET A 40 11.04 11.79 -24.06
CA MET A 40 10.41 12.97 -23.45
C MET A 40 10.87 13.19 -22.01
N MET A 41 11.04 12.11 -21.24
CA MET A 41 11.62 12.18 -19.90
C MET A 41 13.02 12.79 -19.93
N ASN A 42 13.89 12.34 -20.82
CA ASN A 42 15.25 12.86 -20.90
C ASN A 42 15.28 14.37 -21.20
N GLU A 43 14.47 14.82 -22.16
CA GLU A 43 14.33 16.25 -22.49
C GLU A 43 13.76 17.06 -21.31
N THR A 44 12.80 16.49 -20.58
CA THR A 44 12.23 17.10 -19.39
C THR A 44 13.28 17.21 -18.28
N ILE A 45 14.03 16.14 -18.00
CA ILE A 45 15.12 16.14 -17.01
C ILE A 45 16.18 17.18 -17.37
N ASP A 46 16.56 17.27 -18.64
CA ASP A 46 17.55 18.24 -19.12
C ASP A 46 17.06 19.69 -18.97
N PHE A 47 15.75 19.94 -19.13
CA PHE A 47 15.15 21.24 -18.90
C PHE A 47 15.01 21.58 -17.41
N THR A 48 14.68 20.61 -16.56
CA THR A 48 14.24 20.87 -15.18
C THR A 48 15.27 20.61 -14.09
N CYS A 49 16.35 19.90 -14.38
CA CYS A 49 17.36 19.49 -13.39
C CYS A 49 18.71 20.18 -13.65
N PRO A 50 19.58 20.31 -12.62
CA PRO A 50 20.89 20.89 -12.82
C PRO A 50 21.77 19.94 -13.64
N GLN A 51 22.59 20.48 -14.55
CA GLN A 51 23.45 19.70 -15.45
C GLN A 51 24.36 18.69 -14.71
N SER A 52 24.72 18.97 -13.46
CA SER A 52 25.53 18.05 -12.64
C SER A 52 24.80 16.76 -12.22
N GLU A 53 23.46 16.74 -12.31
CA GLU A 53 22.61 15.64 -11.84
C GLU A 53 21.83 14.95 -12.96
N THR A 54 21.71 15.55 -14.16
CA THR A 54 20.88 15.04 -15.26
C THR A 54 21.21 13.60 -15.66
N GLU A 55 22.49 13.29 -15.91
CA GLU A 55 22.89 11.95 -16.34
C GLU A 55 22.62 10.88 -15.27
N LYS A 56 22.83 11.20 -13.99
CA LYS A 56 22.51 10.28 -12.89
C LYS A 56 21.01 10.04 -12.74
N ILE A 57 20.20 11.09 -12.90
CA ILE A 57 18.74 10.97 -12.85
C ILE A 57 18.23 10.13 -14.04
N LYS A 58 18.81 10.31 -15.22
CA LYS A 58 18.51 9.50 -16.42
C LYS A 58 18.95 8.03 -16.28
N GLU A 59 19.79 7.67 -15.31
CA GLU A 59 20.18 6.28 -15.03
C GLU A 59 19.23 5.58 -14.04
N ILE A 60 18.30 6.31 -13.40
CA ILE A 60 17.31 5.72 -12.50
C ILE A 60 16.35 4.86 -13.33
N ASN A 61 16.39 3.53 -13.10
CA ASN A 61 15.62 2.56 -13.88
C ASN A 61 14.14 2.54 -13.48
N GLU A 62 13.85 2.89 -12.23
CA GLU A 62 12.52 2.89 -11.63
C GLU A 62 11.76 4.19 -11.91
N LEU A 63 12.45 5.26 -12.30
CA LEU A 63 11.84 6.56 -12.61
C LEU A 63 11.01 6.43 -13.89
N ARG A 64 9.72 6.75 -13.77
CA ARG A 64 8.74 6.67 -14.87
C ARG A 64 8.30 8.06 -15.31
N PHE A 65 7.67 8.14 -16.48
CA PHE A 65 7.23 9.40 -17.06
C PHE A 65 6.18 10.08 -16.18
N GLU A 66 5.20 9.34 -15.68
CA GLU A 66 4.10 9.85 -14.85
C GLU A 66 4.61 10.40 -13.52
N ALA A 67 5.55 9.69 -12.88
CA ALA A 67 6.17 10.13 -11.64
C ALA A 67 6.98 11.42 -11.85
N LEU A 68 7.69 11.53 -12.98
CA LEU A 68 8.40 12.75 -13.33
C LEU A 68 7.41 13.90 -13.59
N VAL A 69 6.36 13.67 -14.39
CA VAL A 69 5.34 14.67 -14.69
C VAL A 69 4.62 15.15 -13.42
N GLU A 70 4.35 14.26 -12.46
CA GLU A 70 3.82 14.62 -11.14
C GLU A 70 4.77 15.59 -10.41
N ILE A 71 6.05 15.25 -10.33
CA ILE A 71 7.07 16.10 -9.71
C ILE A 71 7.17 17.45 -10.42
N ILE A 72 7.16 17.47 -11.74
CA ILE A 72 7.23 18.71 -12.52
C ILE A 72 5.96 19.55 -12.30
N ARG A 73 4.77 18.94 -12.24
CA ARG A 73 3.52 19.63 -11.94
C ARG A 73 3.57 20.35 -10.60
N ASP A 74 4.01 19.64 -9.57
CA ASP A 74 3.99 20.15 -8.19
C ASP A 74 5.02 21.28 -7.95
N ASN A 75 6.00 21.43 -8.86
CA ASN A 75 7.14 22.32 -8.66
C ASN A 75 7.29 23.42 -9.73
N LEU A 76 6.89 23.16 -10.97
CA LEU A 76 7.19 24.04 -12.13
C LEU A 76 5.98 24.26 -13.04
N ASP A 77 5.24 23.21 -13.39
CA ASP A 77 4.22 23.25 -14.43
C ASP A 77 2.84 22.76 -13.92
N PRO A 78 2.18 23.53 -13.04
CA PRO A 78 0.93 23.10 -12.41
C PRO A 78 -0.21 22.86 -13.41
N GLU A 79 -0.14 23.46 -14.60
CA GLU A 79 -1.12 23.29 -15.67
C GLU A 79 -0.79 22.12 -16.60
N LEU A 80 0.34 21.42 -16.44
CA LEU A 80 0.79 20.33 -17.30
C LEU A 80 0.96 20.74 -18.78
N LYS A 81 1.47 21.95 -19.03
CA LYS A 81 1.83 22.42 -20.37
C LYS A 81 2.84 21.50 -21.07
N VAL A 82 3.73 20.83 -20.34
CA VAL A 82 4.65 19.80 -20.89
C VAL A 82 3.91 18.76 -21.75
N ILE A 83 2.65 18.45 -21.41
CA ILE A 83 1.81 17.49 -22.12
C ILE A 83 1.25 18.06 -23.44
N ASP A 84 1.09 19.38 -23.55
CA ASP A 84 0.55 20.02 -24.75
C ASP A 84 1.42 19.80 -25.99
N PHE A 85 2.72 19.51 -25.81
CA PHE A 85 3.61 19.11 -26.89
C PHE A 85 3.03 17.95 -27.72
N TYR A 86 2.48 16.94 -27.06
CA TYR A 86 1.88 15.78 -27.74
C TYR A 86 0.66 16.16 -28.58
N GLY A 87 -0.01 17.26 -28.21
CA GLY A 87 -1.16 17.80 -28.90
C GLY A 87 -0.85 18.59 -30.17
N LEU A 88 0.42 18.91 -30.44
CA LEU A 88 0.84 19.70 -31.61
C LEU A 88 0.80 18.89 -32.92
N CYS A 89 0.88 17.56 -32.84
CA CYS A 89 0.89 16.71 -34.02
C CYS A 89 -0.53 16.32 -34.42
N GLU A 90 -0.92 16.69 -35.64
CA GLU A 90 -2.20 16.30 -36.25
C GLU A 90 -2.01 15.25 -37.37
N LYS A 91 -0.84 14.58 -37.40
CA LYS A 91 -0.40 13.70 -38.48
C LYS A 91 -0.44 12.22 -38.05
N PRO A 92 -1.60 11.53 -38.08
CA PRO A 92 -1.67 10.13 -37.70
C PRO A 92 -0.87 9.22 -38.65
N ASN A 93 -0.13 8.29 -38.07
CA ASN A 93 0.52 7.21 -38.81
C ASN A 93 -0.40 5.99 -39.03
N ILE A 94 0.12 4.96 -39.71
CA ILE A 94 -0.64 3.77 -40.06
C ILE A 94 -1.20 3.02 -38.85
N GLN A 95 -0.54 3.07 -37.69
CA GLN A 95 -0.99 2.40 -36.48
C GLN A 95 -2.26 3.06 -35.93
N HIS A 96 -2.31 4.40 -35.93
CA HIS A 96 -3.53 5.15 -35.55
C HIS A 96 -4.70 4.85 -36.48
N PHE A 97 -4.45 4.80 -37.79
CA PHE A 97 -5.49 4.43 -38.76
C PHE A 97 -5.97 2.99 -38.57
N PHE A 98 -5.06 2.07 -38.25
CA PHE A 98 -5.42 0.70 -37.90
C PHE A 98 -6.33 0.67 -36.65
N LEU A 99 -5.98 1.40 -35.59
CA LEU A 99 -6.80 1.49 -34.39
C LEU A 99 -8.18 2.12 -34.67
N ALA A 100 -8.22 3.19 -35.45
CA ALA A 100 -9.47 3.82 -35.90
C ALA A 100 -10.36 2.85 -36.70
N ASP A 101 -9.76 2.05 -37.60
CA ASP A 101 -10.46 0.99 -38.34
C ASP A 101 -10.99 -0.10 -37.40
N LYS A 102 -10.25 -0.48 -36.35
CA LYS A 102 -10.70 -1.45 -35.35
C LYS A 102 -11.85 -0.92 -34.50
N ILE A 103 -11.83 0.34 -34.11
CA ILE A 103 -12.99 1.01 -33.49
C ILE A 103 -14.19 0.97 -34.46
N ASN A 104 -13.95 1.25 -35.74
CA ASN A 104 -15.02 1.21 -36.75
C ASN A 104 -15.64 -0.20 -36.87
N GLN A 105 -14.84 -1.25 -36.71
CA GLN A 105 -15.28 -2.65 -36.72
C GLN A 105 -15.96 -3.12 -35.42
N GLY A 106 -16.04 -2.28 -34.39
CA GLY A 106 -16.68 -2.62 -33.11
C GLY A 106 -15.74 -3.22 -32.06
N HIS A 107 -14.44 -3.12 -32.26
CA HIS A 107 -13.47 -3.39 -31.21
C HIS A 107 -13.34 -2.18 -30.28
N PHE A 108 -12.85 -2.42 -29.07
CA PHE A 108 -12.65 -1.36 -28.09
C PHE A 108 -11.19 -0.97 -28.04
N VAL A 109 -10.90 0.33 -27.93
CA VAL A 109 -9.52 0.84 -27.87
C VAL A 109 -9.38 1.74 -26.65
N MET A 110 -8.45 1.38 -25.78
CA MET A 110 -7.97 2.21 -24.68
C MET A 110 -6.56 2.67 -24.99
N THR A 111 -6.27 3.94 -24.70
CA THR A 111 -4.94 4.52 -24.88
C THR A 111 -4.47 5.21 -23.61
N THR A 112 -3.19 5.07 -23.31
CA THR A 112 -2.48 5.85 -22.28
C THR A 112 -1.83 7.11 -22.88
N ASN A 113 -1.90 7.30 -24.20
CA ASN A 113 -1.30 8.45 -24.86
C ASN A 113 -2.04 9.75 -24.55
N PHE A 114 -1.27 10.83 -24.47
CA PHE A 114 -1.78 12.19 -24.29
C PHE A 114 -2.13 12.89 -25.63
N ASP A 115 -1.69 12.34 -26.76
CA ASP A 115 -1.91 12.88 -28.11
C ASP A 115 -3.37 12.74 -28.61
N PHE A 116 -3.67 13.30 -29.77
CA PHE A 116 -5.01 13.28 -30.40
C PHE A 116 -5.06 12.45 -31.69
N LEU A 117 -4.07 11.59 -31.94
CA LEU A 117 -3.84 11.02 -33.27
C LEU A 117 -4.86 9.95 -33.66
N ILE A 118 -5.42 9.20 -32.70
CA ILE A 118 -6.50 8.23 -32.97
C ILE A 118 -7.78 8.98 -33.36
N GLU A 119 -8.09 10.09 -32.68
CA GLU A 119 -9.23 10.95 -33.00
C GLU A 119 -9.09 11.59 -34.38
N HIS A 120 -7.91 12.12 -34.72
CA HIS A 120 -7.63 12.60 -36.07
C HIS A 120 -7.81 11.50 -37.12
N ALA A 121 -7.33 10.27 -36.84
CA ALA A 121 -7.51 9.13 -37.73
C ALA A 121 -8.99 8.76 -37.91
N LEU A 122 -9.80 8.76 -36.84
CA LEU A 122 -11.25 8.49 -36.88
C LEU A 122 -11.99 9.50 -37.77
N ILE A 123 -11.66 10.79 -37.66
CA ILE A 123 -12.24 11.84 -38.52
C ILE A 123 -11.80 11.63 -39.98
N GLN A 124 -10.51 11.35 -40.22
CA GLN A 124 -9.96 11.21 -41.56
C GLN A 124 -10.46 9.97 -42.33
N ILE A 125 -10.84 8.89 -41.62
CA ILE A 125 -11.52 7.74 -42.25
C ILE A 125 -13.02 7.99 -42.51
N GLY A 126 -13.52 9.20 -42.23
CA GLY A 126 -14.86 9.66 -42.60
C GLY A 126 -15.95 9.37 -41.56
N ILE A 127 -15.59 9.10 -40.30
CA ILE A 127 -16.58 8.93 -39.24
C ILE A 127 -17.06 10.32 -38.79
N PRO A 128 -18.37 10.62 -38.82
CA PRO A 128 -18.88 11.91 -38.37
C PRO A 128 -18.60 12.14 -36.88
N LYS A 129 -18.29 13.38 -36.49
CA LYS A 129 -17.95 13.74 -35.09
C LYS A 129 -19.05 13.34 -34.12
N GLU A 130 -20.31 13.48 -34.48
CA GLU A 130 -21.49 13.09 -33.69
C GLU A 130 -21.63 11.58 -33.47
N LYS A 131 -20.86 10.77 -34.20
CA LYS A 131 -20.76 9.31 -34.03
C LYS A 131 -19.51 8.89 -33.27
N ILE A 132 -18.65 9.82 -32.86
CA ILE A 132 -17.45 9.55 -32.07
C ILE A 132 -17.69 10.02 -30.63
N LYS A 133 -17.40 9.18 -29.65
CA LYS A 133 -17.44 9.55 -28.24
C LYS A 133 -16.10 9.21 -27.58
N VAL A 134 -15.37 10.25 -27.19
CA VAL A 134 -14.14 10.10 -26.40
C VAL A 134 -14.54 10.07 -24.92
N ILE A 135 -14.13 9.02 -24.22
CA ILE A 135 -14.34 8.84 -22.78
C ILE A 135 -13.05 9.28 -22.09
N ILE A 136 -13.13 10.41 -21.39
CA ILE A 136 -11.96 11.11 -20.87
C ILE A 136 -12.21 11.73 -19.50
N THR A 137 -13.39 12.28 -19.25
CA THR A 137 -13.74 12.89 -17.96
C THR A 137 -14.23 11.85 -16.96
N LYS A 138 -14.14 12.17 -15.66
CA LYS A 138 -14.69 11.32 -14.60
C LYS A 138 -16.17 10.99 -14.84
N ASP A 139 -16.95 11.97 -15.28
CA ASP A 139 -18.37 11.80 -15.59
C ASP A 139 -18.58 10.88 -16.80
N ASP A 140 -17.73 10.97 -17.83
CA ASP A 140 -17.78 10.04 -18.95
C ASP A 140 -17.53 8.60 -18.49
N PHE A 141 -16.55 8.37 -17.62
CA PHE A 141 -16.24 7.02 -17.11
C PHE A 141 -17.39 6.42 -16.29
N PHE A 142 -18.17 7.25 -15.59
CA PHE A 142 -19.37 6.80 -14.90
C PHE A 142 -20.54 6.55 -15.86
N GLN A 143 -20.84 7.52 -16.72
CA GLN A 143 -21.98 7.47 -17.62
C GLN A 143 -21.84 6.35 -18.66
N TYR A 144 -20.63 6.13 -19.16
CA TYR A 144 -20.35 5.20 -20.25
C TYR A 144 -19.51 4.01 -19.76
N ALA A 145 -19.72 3.60 -18.51
CA ALA A 145 -19.02 2.48 -17.90
C ALA A 145 -19.31 1.13 -18.61
N ASP A 146 -20.43 0.98 -19.32
CA ASP A 146 -20.71 -0.17 -20.19
C ASP A 146 -20.52 0.19 -21.67
N PRO A 147 -19.40 -0.25 -22.30
CA PRO A 147 -19.14 -0.07 -23.73
C PRO A 147 -20.22 -0.60 -24.66
N SER A 148 -21.02 -1.58 -24.21
CA SER A 148 -22.06 -2.23 -25.02
C SER A 148 -23.19 -1.28 -25.36
N GLU A 149 -23.48 -0.31 -24.49
CA GLU A 149 -24.52 0.69 -24.69
C GLU A 149 -24.20 1.58 -25.91
N LEU A 150 -23.00 2.19 -25.93
CA LEU A 150 -22.54 3.01 -27.05
C LEU A 150 -22.45 2.20 -28.34
N PHE A 151 -21.98 0.95 -28.26
CA PHE A 151 -21.92 0.06 -29.40
C PHE A 151 -23.30 -0.20 -30.02
N SER A 152 -24.33 -0.44 -29.19
CA SER A 152 -25.71 -0.65 -29.65
C SER A 152 -26.29 0.55 -30.40
N GLN A 153 -25.86 1.76 -30.01
CA GLN A 153 -26.24 3.04 -30.64
C GLN A 153 -25.41 3.37 -31.90
N LYS A 154 -24.51 2.46 -32.31
CA LYS A 154 -23.53 2.64 -33.40
C LYS A 154 -22.57 3.82 -33.15
N ILE A 155 -22.34 4.16 -31.88
CA ILE A 155 -21.36 5.17 -31.47
C ILE A 155 -19.98 4.51 -31.38
N LYS A 156 -18.96 5.21 -31.85
CA LYS A 156 -17.56 4.79 -31.88
C LYS A 156 -16.86 5.38 -30.66
N SER A 157 -16.53 4.54 -29.69
CA SER A 157 -15.89 4.98 -28.46
C SER A 157 -14.37 4.82 -28.46
N LEU A 158 -13.68 5.82 -27.93
CA LEU A 158 -12.26 5.81 -27.63
C LEU A 158 -12.09 6.14 -26.15
N TYR A 159 -11.30 5.35 -25.43
CA TYR A 159 -11.13 5.52 -23.98
C TYR A 159 -9.71 6.02 -23.68
N LYS A 160 -9.60 7.22 -23.09
CA LYS A 160 -8.33 7.83 -22.73
C LYS A 160 -8.02 7.63 -21.25
N ILE A 161 -7.16 6.67 -20.94
CA ILE A 161 -6.86 6.26 -19.57
C ILE A 161 -6.20 7.39 -18.79
N HIS A 162 -5.20 8.05 -19.36
CA HIS A 162 -4.56 9.20 -18.70
C HIS A 162 -5.25 10.53 -18.98
N GLY A 163 -6.22 10.52 -19.90
CA GLY A 163 -6.85 11.73 -20.41
C GLY A 163 -5.95 12.49 -21.39
N SER A 164 -6.37 13.72 -21.69
CA SER A 164 -5.67 14.66 -22.55
C SER A 164 -6.12 16.08 -22.20
N THR A 165 -5.43 17.09 -22.71
CA THR A 165 -5.71 18.50 -22.33
C THR A 165 -7.02 19.04 -22.91
N LYS A 166 -7.53 18.42 -23.97
CA LYS A 166 -8.84 18.71 -24.56
C LYS A 166 -9.44 17.45 -25.21
N ASN A 167 -10.72 17.53 -25.55
CA ASN A 167 -11.41 16.62 -26.43
C ASN A 167 -11.67 17.29 -27.78
N ILE A 168 -10.93 16.89 -28.82
CA ILE A 168 -10.99 17.55 -30.15
C ILE A 168 -12.25 17.21 -30.96
N ILE A 169 -13.08 16.28 -30.47
CA ILE A 169 -14.33 15.92 -31.14
C ILE A 169 -15.41 16.96 -30.85
N ASN A 170 -15.54 17.39 -29.60
CA ASN A 170 -16.54 18.35 -29.13
C ASN A 170 -15.96 19.69 -28.65
N ASP A 171 -14.64 19.90 -28.77
CA ASP A 171 -13.89 21.08 -28.35
C ASP A 171 -13.97 21.38 -26.83
N GLU A 172 -14.24 20.36 -26.02
CA GLU A 172 -14.27 20.45 -24.57
C GLU A 172 -12.85 20.53 -23.99
N ASN A 173 -12.62 21.45 -23.03
CA ASN A 173 -11.37 21.50 -22.28
C ASN A 173 -11.42 20.48 -21.14
N THR A 174 -10.46 19.56 -21.13
CA THR A 174 -10.39 18.44 -20.17
C THR A 174 -9.13 18.50 -19.31
N ARG A 175 -8.42 19.64 -19.29
CA ARG A 175 -7.16 19.82 -18.54
C ARG A 175 -7.33 19.57 -17.06
N ASP A 176 -8.38 20.08 -16.43
CA ASP A 176 -8.62 19.87 -14.99
C ASP A 176 -8.80 18.40 -14.65
N THR A 177 -9.42 17.63 -15.56
CA THR A 177 -9.53 16.17 -15.42
C THR A 177 -8.15 15.51 -15.52
N LEU A 178 -7.35 15.89 -16.51
CA LEU A 178 -5.97 15.38 -16.66
C LEU A 178 -5.14 15.67 -15.40
N VAL A 179 -5.16 16.91 -14.90
CA VAL A 179 -4.45 17.32 -13.68
C VAL A 179 -4.91 16.48 -12.49
N ALA A 180 -6.22 16.30 -12.31
CA ALA A 180 -6.77 15.46 -11.25
C ALA A 180 -6.34 13.99 -11.36
N THR A 181 -6.29 13.45 -12.60
CA THR A 181 -5.79 12.10 -12.87
C THR A 181 -4.32 11.95 -12.51
N ILE A 182 -3.45 12.88 -12.90
CA ILE A 182 -2.03 12.82 -12.53
C ILE A 182 -1.86 13.04 -11.02
N GLN A 183 -2.72 13.80 -10.37
CA GLN A 183 -2.65 14.03 -8.92
C GLN A 183 -3.00 12.77 -8.12
N ALA A 184 -3.92 11.95 -8.62
CA ALA A 184 -4.29 10.69 -7.99
C ALA A 184 -3.14 9.67 -7.97
N PHE A 185 -2.13 9.78 -8.85
CA PHE A 185 -0.94 8.90 -8.81
C PHE A 185 -0.15 9.04 -7.50
N GLY A 186 -0.07 10.26 -6.96
CA GLY A 186 0.80 10.60 -5.83
C GLY A 186 0.21 10.38 -4.45
N SER A 187 -1.12 10.18 -4.32
CA SER A 187 -1.78 10.06 -3.02
C SER A 187 -1.60 8.69 -2.32
N ASN A 188 -1.02 7.69 -3.01
CA ASN A 188 -0.86 6.32 -2.50
C ASN A 188 0.62 5.93 -2.27
N LYS A 189 1.43 6.87 -1.75
CA LYS A 189 2.91 6.73 -1.62
C LYS A 189 3.41 5.80 -0.49
N GLU A 190 2.56 5.09 0.24
CA GLU A 190 3.02 4.14 1.27
C GLU A 190 3.24 2.73 0.71
N GLY A 191 4.49 2.47 0.33
CA GLY A 191 4.93 1.20 -0.24
C GLY A 191 4.98 1.27 -1.77
N MET A 192 5.97 0.62 -2.36
CA MET A 192 6.19 0.58 -3.81
C MET A 192 5.09 -0.23 -4.56
N SER A 193 3.80 0.01 -4.31
CA SER A 193 2.68 -0.56 -5.04
C SER A 193 2.28 0.41 -6.17
N VAL A 194 2.69 0.11 -7.40
CA VAL A 194 1.80 -0.51 -8.40
C VAL A 194 0.61 0.44 -8.67
N PHE A 195 0.83 1.36 -9.61
CA PHE A 195 -0.17 2.10 -10.40
C PHE A 195 -1.62 1.66 -10.10
N GLN A 196 -2.30 2.41 -9.24
CA GLN A 196 -3.72 2.21 -9.00
C GLN A 196 -4.46 3.01 -10.08
N VAL A 197 -5.07 2.30 -11.05
CA VAL A 197 -6.09 2.90 -11.94
C VAL A 197 -7.11 3.59 -11.05
N GLU A 198 -7.46 4.84 -11.37
CA GLU A 198 -8.34 5.59 -10.48
C GLU A 198 -9.67 4.85 -10.31
N PRO A 199 -10.19 4.83 -9.07
CA PRO A 199 -11.25 3.89 -8.72
C PRO A 199 -12.47 3.97 -9.65
N PHE A 200 -12.82 5.18 -10.09
CA PHE A 200 -13.96 5.45 -10.96
C PHE A 200 -13.81 4.86 -12.38
N LYS A 201 -12.60 4.59 -12.87
CA LYS A 201 -12.38 4.02 -14.21
C LYS A 201 -12.58 2.50 -14.22
N ARG A 202 -12.53 1.84 -13.08
CA ARG A 202 -12.39 0.38 -13.02
C ARG A 202 -13.60 -0.40 -13.55
N GLN A 203 -14.83 0.09 -13.31
CA GLN A 203 -16.02 -0.56 -13.86
C GLN A 203 -15.96 -0.65 -15.40
N LEU A 204 -15.47 0.40 -16.05
CA LEU A 204 -15.20 0.37 -17.47
C LEU A 204 -14.14 -0.68 -17.82
N PHE A 205 -13.03 -0.72 -17.10
CA PHE A 205 -11.96 -1.70 -17.36
C PHE A 205 -12.44 -3.16 -17.24
N ASP A 206 -13.33 -3.46 -16.29
CA ASP A 206 -13.94 -4.78 -16.19
C ASP A 206 -14.87 -5.05 -17.39
N ASN A 207 -15.74 -4.10 -17.75
CA ASN A 207 -16.69 -4.27 -18.85
C ASN A 207 -16.03 -4.34 -20.23
N ILE A 208 -14.96 -3.59 -20.43
CA ILE A 208 -14.22 -3.53 -21.69
C ILE A 208 -13.31 -4.74 -21.87
N SER A 209 -13.00 -5.50 -20.82
CA SER A 209 -12.15 -6.68 -20.87
C SER A 209 -12.92 -8.01 -20.79
N LYS A 210 -14.09 -8.02 -20.12
CA LYS A 210 -14.89 -9.21 -19.85
C LYS A 210 -15.31 -9.97 -21.12
N GLY A 211 -14.85 -11.21 -21.23
CA GLY A 211 -15.18 -12.11 -22.34
C GLY A 211 -14.59 -11.66 -23.68
N ARG A 212 -13.48 -10.92 -23.64
CA ARG A 212 -12.75 -10.40 -24.80
C ARG A 212 -11.30 -10.83 -24.73
N SER A 213 -10.64 -10.84 -25.89
CA SER A 213 -9.19 -10.98 -25.96
C SER A 213 -8.54 -9.60 -25.94
N LEU A 214 -7.53 -9.43 -25.10
CA LEU A 214 -6.79 -8.17 -24.95
C LEU A 214 -5.57 -8.17 -25.86
N VAL A 215 -5.39 -7.09 -26.63
CA VAL A 215 -4.22 -6.85 -27.47
C VAL A 215 -3.45 -5.67 -26.87
N VAL A 216 -2.25 -5.92 -26.37
CA VAL A 216 -1.35 -4.90 -25.82
C VAL A 216 -0.35 -4.52 -26.91
N MET A 217 -0.26 -3.24 -27.28
CA MET A 217 0.65 -2.76 -28.32
C MET A 217 1.14 -1.32 -28.09
N GLY A 218 2.27 -0.96 -28.71
CA GLY A 218 2.86 0.38 -28.51
C GLY A 218 3.65 0.51 -27.20
N TYR A 219 4.06 -0.62 -26.65
CA TYR A 219 4.80 -0.80 -25.42
C TYR A 219 6.17 -1.41 -25.79
N SER A 220 7.28 -0.85 -25.29
CA SER A 220 8.63 -1.38 -25.45
C SER A 220 9.15 -1.86 -24.09
N GLY A 221 9.51 -3.15 -23.94
CA GLY A 221 9.73 -3.82 -22.65
C GLY A 221 10.74 -3.22 -21.65
N SER A 222 11.36 -2.07 -21.95
CA SER A 222 12.09 -1.21 -21.02
C SER A 222 11.20 -0.20 -20.26
N ASP A 223 10.09 0.25 -20.85
CA ASP A 223 9.27 1.38 -20.40
C ASP A 223 7.89 0.91 -19.87
N ASP A 224 7.55 -0.38 -19.98
CA ASP A 224 6.16 -0.89 -19.93
C ASP A 224 5.69 -1.41 -18.56
N PHE A 225 6.30 -0.99 -17.45
CA PHE A 225 5.84 -1.41 -16.12
C PHE A 225 4.56 -0.69 -15.65
N ASP A 226 4.05 0.27 -16.42
CA ASP A 226 2.83 1.03 -16.11
C ASP A 226 1.55 0.22 -16.38
N ILE A 227 1.61 -0.71 -17.32
CA ILE A 227 0.45 -1.52 -17.70
C ILE A 227 0.29 -2.78 -16.85
N VAL A 228 1.38 -3.34 -16.30
CA VAL A 228 1.34 -4.61 -15.55
C VAL A 228 0.39 -4.52 -14.35
N PRO A 229 0.45 -3.48 -13.50
CA PRO A 229 -0.58 -3.20 -12.50
C PRO A 229 -2.00 -3.22 -13.05
N THR A 230 -2.22 -2.54 -14.19
CA THR A 230 -3.52 -2.50 -14.88
C THR A 230 -3.95 -3.90 -15.33
N LEU A 231 -3.04 -4.71 -15.87
CA LEU A 231 -3.34 -6.09 -16.28
C LEU A 231 -3.69 -6.97 -15.09
N LYS A 232 -3.04 -6.77 -13.94
CA LYS A 232 -3.34 -7.51 -12.70
C LYS A 232 -4.77 -7.27 -12.23
N ILE A 233 -5.39 -6.12 -12.52
CA ILE A 233 -6.74 -5.80 -12.04
C ILE A 233 -7.88 -6.30 -12.93
N LEU A 234 -7.62 -6.50 -14.23
CA LEU A 234 -8.64 -6.95 -15.18
C LEU A 234 -9.11 -8.37 -14.88
N GLN A 235 -10.39 -8.65 -15.15
CA GLN A 235 -11.00 -9.95 -14.91
C GLN A 235 -11.62 -10.53 -16.17
N ASN A 236 -11.75 -11.86 -16.21
CA ASN A 236 -12.47 -12.59 -17.26
C ASN A 236 -11.93 -12.32 -18.68
N ILE A 237 -10.62 -12.14 -18.80
CA ILE A 237 -9.96 -12.01 -20.11
C ILE A 237 -9.83 -13.41 -20.74
N GLU A 238 -10.28 -13.54 -21.99
CA GLU A 238 -10.21 -14.81 -22.71
C GLU A 238 -8.76 -15.16 -23.06
N SER A 239 -8.02 -14.20 -23.61
CA SER A 239 -6.61 -14.33 -23.98
C SER A 239 -5.92 -12.97 -23.98
N ILE A 240 -4.63 -12.93 -23.66
CA ILE A 240 -3.79 -11.73 -23.82
C ILE A 240 -2.82 -11.97 -24.99
N PHE A 241 -2.73 -10.99 -25.89
CA PHE A 241 -1.76 -10.92 -26.98
C PHE A 241 -0.88 -9.69 -26.76
N TRP A 242 0.36 -9.91 -26.33
CA TRP A 242 1.35 -8.86 -26.17
C TRP A 242 2.14 -8.70 -27.47
N VAL A 243 1.95 -7.59 -28.17
CA VAL A 243 2.64 -7.25 -29.40
C VAL A 243 4.00 -6.67 -29.05
N ASP A 244 5.05 -7.46 -29.23
CA ASP A 244 6.43 -7.04 -29.08
C ASP A 244 6.97 -6.54 -30.42
N PHE A 245 7.49 -5.32 -30.44
CA PHE A 245 7.95 -4.70 -31.66
C PHE A 245 9.28 -5.32 -32.13
N VAL A 246 9.30 -5.77 -33.38
CA VAL A 246 10.55 -6.10 -34.08
C VAL A 246 10.78 -5.17 -35.27
N ARG A 247 12.05 -4.82 -35.50
CA ARG A 247 12.46 -4.10 -36.71
C ARG A 247 12.05 -4.90 -37.94
N ASP A 248 11.64 -4.20 -39.00
CA ASP A 248 11.20 -4.88 -40.23
C ASP A 248 12.40 -5.58 -40.89
N ASP A 249 12.39 -6.90 -40.84
CA ASP A 249 13.36 -7.80 -41.46
C ASP A 249 12.76 -8.53 -42.68
N GLY A 250 11.54 -8.17 -43.09
CA GLY A 250 10.78 -8.91 -44.10
C GLY A 250 10.33 -10.31 -43.66
N GLY A 251 10.54 -10.68 -42.39
CA GLY A 251 10.19 -11.97 -41.81
C GLY A 251 8.71 -12.12 -41.47
N LYS A 252 8.29 -13.35 -41.16
CA LYS A 252 6.93 -13.65 -40.67
C LYS A 252 6.82 -13.37 -39.17
N GLU A 253 5.64 -12.96 -38.73
CA GLU A 253 5.29 -12.82 -37.32
C GLU A 253 5.47 -14.14 -36.56
N LYS A 254 5.92 -14.04 -35.30
CA LYS A 254 6.17 -15.20 -34.44
C LYS A 254 5.27 -15.14 -33.22
N PHE A 255 4.51 -16.20 -33.01
CA PHE A 255 3.65 -16.36 -31.84
C PHE A 255 4.26 -17.33 -30.85
N TYR A 256 4.20 -16.94 -29.59
CA TYR A 256 4.68 -17.76 -28.49
C TYR A 256 3.64 -17.81 -27.36
N GLU A 257 3.27 -19.00 -26.92
CA GLU A 257 2.39 -19.21 -25.77
C GLU A 257 3.21 -19.36 -24.49
N ILE A 258 2.78 -18.66 -23.44
CA ILE A 258 3.39 -18.68 -22.12
C ILE A 258 2.74 -19.77 -21.27
N GLU A 259 3.56 -20.65 -20.68
CA GLU A 259 3.14 -21.79 -19.87
C GLU A 259 3.61 -21.62 -18.41
N SER A 260 2.77 -22.02 -17.43
CA SER A 260 3.03 -21.78 -16.00
C SER A 260 4.27 -22.49 -15.44
N ASN A 261 4.74 -23.56 -16.09
CA ASN A 261 5.89 -24.37 -15.68
C ASN A 261 7.21 -23.97 -16.38
N ASP A 262 7.27 -22.78 -16.98
CA ASP A 262 8.42 -22.31 -17.74
C ASP A 262 9.60 -21.91 -16.84
N LYS A 263 10.31 -22.91 -16.32
CA LYS A 263 11.51 -22.76 -15.46
C LYS A 263 12.65 -21.98 -16.13
N ASP A 264 12.63 -21.88 -17.46
CA ASP A 264 13.63 -21.13 -18.23
C ASP A 264 13.24 -19.64 -18.35
N ALA A 265 11.95 -19.29 -18.39
CA ALA A 265 11.50 -17.89 -18.38
C ALA A 265 11.80 -17.18 -17.05
N SER A 266 11.74 -17.87 -15.91
CA SER A 266 12.16 -17.30 -14.62
C SER A 266 13.66 -17.01 -14.53
N LYS A 267 14.47 -17.66 -15.39
CA LYS A 267 15.93 -17.46 -15.52
C LYS A 267 16.33 -16.58 -16.71
N SER A 268 15.37 -16.24 -17.56
CA SER A 268 15.59 -15.41 -18.75
C SER A 268 15.98 -13.98 -18.37
N SER A 269 16.86 -13.34 -19.14
CA SER A 269 17.13 -11.90 -19.05
C SER A 269 16.03 -11.05 -19.69
N ASP A 270 15.10 -11.69 -20.41
CA ASP A 270 14.00 -11.04 -21.13
C ASP A 270 12.90 -10.58 -20.16
N LYS A 271 12.78 -9.26 -19.99
CA LYS A 271 11.82 -8.62 -19.07
C LYS A 271 10.36 -8.89 -19.46
N ILE A 272 10.02 -8.88 -20.75
CA ILE A 272 8.65 -9.11 -21.23
C ILE A 272 8.20 -10.52 -20.86
N ASN A 273 9.07 -11.51 -21.04
CA ASN A 273 8.72 -12.90 -20.71
C ASN A 273 8.45 -13.09 -19.21
N LYS A 274 9.17 -12.37 -18.32
CA LYS A 274 8.90 -12.42 -16.88
C LYS A 274 7.51 -11.87 -16.55
N ILE A 275 7.16 -10.72 -17.13
CA ILE A 275 5.86 -10.07 -16.96
C ILE A 275 4.74 -11.01 -17.42
N LEU A 276 4.85 -11.57 -18.62
CA LEU A 276 3.81 -12.45 -19.16
C LEU A 276 3.68 -13.75 -18.37
N LEU A 277 4.78 -14.29 -17.83
CA LEU A 277 4.76 -15.44 -16.94
C LEU A 277 4.07 -15.10 -15.60
N GLU A 278 4.35 -13.92 -15.05
CA GLU A 278 3.69 -13.43 -13.83
C GLU A 278 2.18 -13.35 -14.03
N ILE A 279 1.73 -12.72 -15.12
CA ILE A 279 0.31 -12.63 -15.50
C ILE A 279 -0.31 -14.03 -15.67
N LYS A 280 0.40 -14.94 -16.35
CA LYS A 280 -0.06 -16.32 -16.56
C LYS A 280 -0.24 -17.08 -15.24
N ASN A 281 0.63 -16.85 -14.26
CA ASN A 281 0.60 -17.53 -12.97
C ASN A 281 -0.51 -17.02 -12.02
N MET A 282 -1.13 -15.88 -12.33
CA MET A 282 -2.26 -15.35 -11.56
C MET A 282 -3.59 -16.07 -11.85
N ASN A 283 -3.64 -16.95 -12.85
CA ASN A 283 -4.78 -17.84 -13.17
C ASN A 283 -6.12 -17.15 -13.49
N PHE A 284 -6.15 -15.84 -13.81
CA PHE A 284 -7.37 -15.15 -14.27
C PHE A 284 -7.47 -15.05 -15.81
N VAL A 285 -6.40 -15.42 -16.53
CA VAL A 285 -6.35 -15.47 -17.99
C VAL A 285 -6.01 -16.88 -18.44
N ASN A 286 -6.81 -17.43 -19.35
CA ASN A 286 -6.61 -18.79 -19.84
C ASN A 286 -5.36 -18.92 -20.70
N LYS A 287 -5.09 -17.94 -21.57
CA LYS A 287 -4.00 -17.99 -22.55
C LYS A 287 -3.27 -16.65 -22.64
N VAL A 288 -1.94 -16.70 -22.61
CA VAL A 288 -1.09 -15.51 -22.71
C VAL A 288 -0.10 -15.75 -23.84
N TYR A 289 -0.08 -14.83 -24.80
CA TYR A 289 0.73 -14.90 -26.01
C TYR A 289 1.67 -13.70 -26.12
N ARG A 290 2.91 -13.96 -26.51
CA ARG A 290 3.82 -12.95 -27.05
C ARG A 290 3.78 -13.03 -28.58
N VAL A 291 3.72 -11.88 -29.23
CA VAL A 291 3.62 -11.71 -30.67
C VAL A 291 4.75 -10.81 -31.14
N ASP A 292 5.82 -11.40 -31.68
CA ASP A 292 6.94 -10.63 -32.22
C ASP A 292 6.60 -10.23 -33.65
N VAL A 293 6.35 -8.94 -33.88
CA VAL A 293 5.95 -8.42 -35.19
C VAL A 293 6.34 -6.95 -35.39
N ASN A 294 6.59 -6.57 -36.64
CA ASN A 294 6.66 -5.17 -37.00
C ASN A 294 5.23 -4.58 -37.00
N THR A 295 4.92 -3.71 -36.03
CA THR A 295 3.58 -3.16 -35.83
C THR A 295 3.05 -2.42 -37.05
N SER A 296 3.90 -1.65 -37.74
CA SER A 296 3.54 -0.94 -38.97
C SER A 296 3.16 -1.90 -40.10
N ARG A 297 3.91 -2.99 -40.29
CA ARG A 297 3.61 -4.04 -41.27
C ARG A 297 2.31 -4.76 -40.93
N MET A 298 2.11 -5.14 -39.68
CA MET A 298 0.85 -5.73 -39.18
C MET A 298 -0.34 -4.80 -39.48
N ALA A 299 -0.22 -3.52 -39.13
CA ALA A 299 -1.25 -2.53 -39.35
C ALA A 299 -1.61 -2.42 -40.84
N LYS A 300 -0.60 -2.35 -41.73
CA LYS A 300 -0.81 -2.32 -43.19
C LYS A 300 -1.53 -3.56 -43.74
N GLN A 301 -1.25 -4.74 -43.17
CA GLN A 301 -1.85 -6.01 -43.62
C GLN A 301 -3.31 -6.16 -43.17
N LEU A 302 -3.67 -5.62 -42.00
CA LEU A 302 -4.96 -5.86 -41.35
C LEU A 302 -5.96 -4.70 -41.48
N ILE A 303 -5.51 -3.54 -41.93
CA ILE A 303 -6.38 -2.39 -42.14
C ILE A 303 -7.29 -2.64 -43.34
N THR A 304 -8.58 -2.36 -43.17
CA THR A 304 -9.59 -2.57 -44.23
C THR A 304 -9.89 -1.31 -45.01
N ILE A 305 -9.65 -0.15 -44.41
CA ILE A 305 -9.83 1.17 -45.01
C ILE A 305 -8.47 1.67 -45.48
N LYS A 306 -8.37 2.15 -46.72
CA LYS A 306 -7.12 2.73 -47.24
C LYS A 306 -6.97 4.17 -46.72
N PRO A 307 -6.02 4.46 -45.81
CA PRO A 307 -5.91 5.78 -45.22
C PRO A 307 -5.12 6.73 -46.12
N ASN A 308 -5.39 8.04 -46.00
CA ASN A 308 -4.57 9.09 -46.59
C ASN A 308 -3.50 9.52 -45.58
N ILE A 309 -2.32 8.90 -45.62
CA ILE A 309 -1.23 9.19 -44.69
C ILE A 309 -0.42 10.37 -45.20
N ASN A 310 -0.18 11.35 -44.33
CA ASN A 310 0.67 12.50 -44.63
C ASN A 310 2.11 12.05 -44.98
N GLN A 311 2.72 12.69 -45.98
CA GLN A 311 4.09 12.37 -46.43
C GLN A 311 5.16 13.10 -45.63
N GLU A 312 4.80 14.19 -44.94
CA GLU A 312 5.72 14.98 -44.14
C GLU A 312 5.70 14.57 -42.69
N ASN A 313 6.87 14.43 -42.08
CA ASN A 313 7.01 14.13 -40.67
C ASN A 313 6.64 15.32 -39.78
N PHE A 314 6.25 15.03 -38.54
CA PHE A 314 6.28 15.98 -37.43
C PHE A 314 7.72 16.15 -36.94
N ASN A 315 8.21 17.38 -36.89
CA ASN A 315 9.63 17.69 -36.68
C ASN A 315 9.87 18.78 -35.61
N ILE A 316 8.95 18.96 -34.65
CA ILE A 316 9.15 19.92 -33.55
C ILE A 316 10.03 19.26 -32.47
N SER A 317 11.07 19.96 -32.01
CA SER A 317 11.93 19.48 -30.91
C SER A 317 11.28 19.78 -29.54
N PRO A 318 11.19 18.81 -28.62
CA PRO A 318 10.70 19.05 -27.26
C PRO A 318 11.50 20.13 -26.53
N SER A 319 12.83 20.11 -26.57
CA SER A 319 13.71 21.11 -25.93
C SER A 319 13.43 22.54 -26.38
N ASN A 320 13.29 22.76 -27.69
CA ASN A 320 12.96 24.08 -28.23
C ASN A 320 11.57 24.50 -27.77
N TRP A 321 10.60 23.58 -27.83
CA TRP A 321 9.24 23.87 -27.43
C TRP A 321 9.13 24.20 -25.93
N PHE A 322 9.81 23.47 -25.05
CA PHE A 322 9.87 23.78 -23.61
C PHE A 322 10.45 25.17 -23.37
N SER A 323 11.54 25.51 -24.04
CA SER A 323 12.20 26.82 -23.88
C SER A 323 11.31 28.00 -24.33
N GLU A 324 10.37 27.77 -25.24
CA GLU A 324 9.44 28.79 -25.75
C GLU A 324 8.14 28.89 -24.95
N ASN A 325 7.73 27.81 -24.27
CA ASN A 325 6.38 27.69 -23.68
C ASN A 325 6.37 27.49 -22.15
N LEU A 326 7.52 27.21 -21.53
CA LEU A 326 7.68 27.04 -20.09
C LEU A 326 8.68 28.05 -19.53
N ASP A 327 8.43 28.53 -18.31
CA ASP A 327 9.40 29.34 -17.59
C ASP A 327 10.58 28.45 -17.16
N ALA A 328 11.80 28.88 -17.47
CA ALA A 328 12.99 28.13 -17.10
C ALA A 328 13.17 28.12 -15.57
N PRO A 329 13.33 26.94 -14.93
CA PRO A 329 13.52 26.87 -13.48
C PRO A 329 14.84 27.51 -13.09
N ASP A 330 14.82 28.30 -12.00
CA ASP A 330 16.05 28.82 -11.42
C ASP A 330 16.88 27.70 -10.78
N GLU A 331 18.15 28.01 -10.45
CA GLU A 331 19.09 27.02 -9.89
C GLU A 331 18.55 26.37 -8.59
N MET A 332 17.80 27.12 -7.77
CA MET A 332 17.20 26.57 -6.53
C MET A 332 16.09 25.56 -6.85
N LEU A 333 15.22 25.88 -7.81
CA LEU A 333 14.14 25.00 -8.23
C LEU A 333 14.69 23.73 -8.91
N GLN A 334 15.73 23.86 -9.72
CA GLN A 334 16.42 22.73 -10.32
C GLN A 334 16.93 21.73 -9.27
N TYR A 335 17.67 22.21 -8.26
CA TYR A 335 18.13 21.33 -7.16
C TYR A 335 16.98 20.79 -6.31
N HIS A 336 15.87 21.53 -6.17
CA HIS A 336 14.71 21.02 -5.45
C HIS A 336 14.00 19.88 -6.21
N ILE A 337 13.84 20.00 -7.52
CA ILE A 337 13.27 18.95 -8.38
C ILE A 337 14.16 17.71 -8.33
N ALA A 338 15.48 17.86 -8.53
CA ALA A 338 16.44 16.75 -8.42
C ALA A 338 16.41 16.09 -7.04
N GLN A 339 16.37 16.88 -5.96
CA GLN A 339 16.26 16.37 -4.60
C GLN A 339 14.98 15.55 -4.38
N THR A 340 13.85 16.01 -4.92
CA THR A 340 12.55 15.33 -4.82
C THR A 340 12.57 14.01 -5.57
N ILE A 341 13.11 13.98 -6.79
CA ILE A 341 13.31 12.75 -7.56
C ILE A 341 14.14 11.76 -6.74
N TYR A 342 15.34 12.14 -6.27
CA TYR A 342 16.15 11.22 -5.49
C TYR A 342 15.50 10.77 -4.18
N PHE A 343 14.70 11.62 -3.54
CA PHE A 343 13.98 11.26 -2.32
C PHE A 343 12.91 10.20 -2.57
N ASP A 344 12.05 10.42 -3.56
CA ASP A 344 10.92 9.55 -3.89
C ASP A 344 11.39 8.15 -4.35
N PHE A 345 12.60 8.05 -4.91
CA PHE A 345 13.23 6.78 -5.33
C PHE A 345 14.22 6.21 -4.29
N ASN A 346 14.17 6.68 -3.03
CA ASN A 346 15.00 6.19 -1.92
C ASN A 346 16.53 6.29 -2.16
N LEU A 347 16.96 7.20 -3.03
CA LEU A 347 18.37 7.53 -3.30
C LEU A 347 18.85 8.59 -2.30
N MET A 348 18.88 8.20 -1.02
CA MET A 348 19.02 9.12 0.12
C MET A 348 20.32 9.95 0.10
N ASN A 349 21.43 9.42 -0.44
CA ASN A 349 22.70 10.14 -0.50
C ASN A 349 22.68 11.27 -1.53
N ASP A 350 22.14 11.02 -2.72
CA ASP A 350 22.02 12.02 -3.78
C ASP A 350 20.95 13.06 -3.43
N SER A 351 19.85 12.63 -2.81
CA SER A 351 18.84 13.53 -2.25
C SER A 351 19.44 14.47 -1.19
N LEU A 352 20.24 13.93 -0.26
CA LEU A 352 20.94 14.73 0.74
C LEU A 352 21.89 15.75 0.09
N ARG A 353 22.67 15.34 -0.91
CA ARG A 353 23.60 16.22 -1.63
C ARG A 353 22.83 17.38 -2.27
N CYS A 354 21.76 17.11 -3.00
CA CYS A 354 20.95 18.15 -3.64
C CYS A 354 20.31 19.09 -2.61
N ALA A 355 19.82 18.56 -1.48
CA ALA A 355 19.26 19.37 -0.40
C ALA A 355 20.33 20.27 0.27
N GLN A 356 21.59 19.81 0.36
CA GLN A 356 22.71 20.59 0.88
C GLN A 356 23.15 21.70 -0.07
N GLU A 357 23.19 21.44 -1.38
CA GLU A 357 23.43 22.49 -2.38
C GLU A 357 22.32 23.54 -2.37
N LEU A 358 21.06 23.11 -2.30
CA LEU A 358 19.92 24.01 -2.16
C LEU A 358 20.04 24.89 -0.88
N LEU A 359 20.50 24.33 0.24
CA LEU A 359 20.77 25.08 1.46
C LEU A 359 21.92 26.10 1.27
N ARG A 360 22.97 25.73 0.55
CA ARG A 360 24.11 26.61 0.27
C ARG A 360 23.68 27.80 -0.58
N ILE A 361 22.95 27.55 -1.66
CA ILE A 361 22.45 28.57 -2.59
C ILE A 361 21.48 29.50 -1.88
N SER A 362 20.48 28.95 -1.16
CA SER A 362 19.48 29.74 -0.44
C SER A 362 20.08 30.62 0.67
N LYS A 363 21.11 30.15 1.37
CA LYS A 363 21.86 30.98 2.33
C LYS A 363 22.63 32.11 1.64
N HIS A 364 23.25 31.82 0.50
CA HIS A 364 24.01 32.83 -0.24
C HIS A 364 23.10 33.92 -0.81
N SER A 365 21.95 33.55 -1.36
CA SER A 365 20.93 34.46 -1.87
C SER A 365 20.09 35.14 -0.77
N LYS A 366 20.32 34.79 0.50
CA LYS A 366 19.56 35.24 1.68
C LYS A 366 18.05 34.95 1.56
N ASN A 367 17.68 33.91 0.81
CA ASN A 367 16.29 33.46 0.71
C ASN A 367 15.92 32.66 1.97
N GLN A 368 15.28 33.33 2.93
CA GLN A 368 14.94 32.74 4.23
C GLN A 368 13.93 31.59 4.11
N ILE A 369 12.93 31.70 3.23
CA ILE A 369 11.92 30.65 3.01
C ILE A 369 12.60 29.41 2.45
N MET A 370 13.45 29.56 1.43
CA MET A 370 14.14 28.42 0.82
C MET A 370 15.18 27.82 1.76
N THR A 371 15.78 28.62 2.65
CA THR A 371 16.65 28.11 3.72
C THR A 371 15.88 27.21 4.69
N ILE A 372 14.67 27.60 5.11
CA ILE A 372 13.78 26.79 5.96
C ILE A 372 13.40 25.50 5.23
N LYS A 373 12.97 25.59 3.97
CA LYS A 373 12.61 24.43 3.14
C LYS A 373 13.78 23.46 3.02
N SER A 374 14.99 23.95 2.71
CA SER A 374 16.19 23.12 2.60
C SER A 374 16.55 22.41 3.90
N LEU A 375 16.49 23.10 5.05
CA LEU A 375 16.71 22.47 6.35
C LEU A 375 15.69 21.37 6.65
N ASN A 376 14.43 21.58 6.30
CA ASN A 376 13.39 20.56 6.40
C ASN A 376 13.67 19.36 5.48
N LEU A 377 14.09 19.58 4.23
CA LEU A 377 14.42 18.49 3.30
C LEU A 377 15.60 17.65 3.78
N ILE A 378 16.68 18.28 4.26
CA ILE A 378 17.81 17.56 4.87
C ILE A 378 17.33 16.80 6.12
N GLY A 379 16.50 17.43 6.95
CA GLY A 379 15.89 16.80 8.13
C GLY A 379 15.08 15.56 7.76
N LYS A 380 14.32 15.61 6.67
CA LYS A 380 13.51 14.49 6.14
C LYS A 380 14.40 13.33 5.71
N VAL A 381 15.44 13.61 4.93
CA VAL A 381 16.42 12.58 4.53
C VAL A 381 17.08 11.93 5.76
N ARG A 382 17.46 12.71 6.77
CA ARG A 382 18.04 12.16 8.01
C ARG A 382 17.03 11.35 8.82
N HIS A 383 15.77 11.75 8.83
CA HIS A 383 14.68 11.01 9.48
C HIS A 383 14.51 9.62 8.85
N GLU A 384 14.42 9.55 7.51
CA GLU A 384 14.29 8.28 6.78
C GLU A 384 15.52 7.38 6.93
N GLN A 385 16.72 7.96 7.07
CA GLN A 385 17.93 7.21 7.39
C GLN A 385 17.98 6.69 8.86
N GLY A 386 16.97 6.98 9.68
CA GLY A 386 16.95 6.67 11.12
C GLY A 386 17.88 7.55 11.97
N ASN A 387 18.46 8.61 11.39
CA ASN A 387 19.36 9.55 12.08
C ASN A 387 18.54 10.62 12.83
N PHE A 388 17.73 10.19 13.79
CA PHE A 388 16.76 11.03 14.50
C PHE A 388 17.38 12.25 15.21
N SER A 389 18.60 12.12 15.74
CA SER A 389 19.30 13.21 16.43
C SER A 389 19.63 14.38 15.50
N GLU A 390 20.19 14.10 14.33
CA GLU A 390 20.53 15.13 13.35
C GLU A 390 19.26 15.69 12.69
N ALA A 391 18.26 14.84 12.41
CA ALA A 391 16.96 15.27 11.92
C ALA A 391 16.31 16.31 12.86
N LEU A 392 16.24 16.03 14.17
CA LEU A 392 15.72 16.97 15.16
C LEU A 392 16.51 18.28 15.21
N LYS A 393 17.84 18.21 15.12
CA LYS A 393 18.70 19.40 15.12
C LYS A 393 18.39 20.28 13.90
N LEU A 394 18.22 19.68 12.72
CA LEU A 394 17.89 20.39 11.48
C LEU A 394 16.48 20.99 11.54
N TYR A 395 15.48 20.23 11.98
CA TYR A 395 14.11 20.74 12.13
C TYR A 395 14.00 21.84 13.18
N LYS A 396 14.75 21.78 14.28
CA LYS A 396 14.82 22.87 15.27
C LYS A 396 15.50 24.12 14.72
N GLN A 397 16.51 23.97 13.85
CA GLN A 397 17.10 25.11 13.13
C GLN A 397 16.12 25.72 12.13
N ALA A 398 15.34 24.88 11.43
CA ALA A 398 14.28 25.31 10.52
C ALA A 398 13.19 26.07 11.29
N LEU A 399 12.73 25.52 12.42
CA LEU A 399 11.76 26.15 13.32
C LEU A 399 12.24 27.53 13.80
N LYS A 400 13.47 27.62 14.32
CA LYS A 400 14.06 28.91 14.75
C LYS A 400 14.14 29.94 13.62
N SER A 401 14.30 29.48 12.38
CA SER A 401 14.30 30.35 11.20
C SER A 401 12.89 30.75 10.79
N ALA A 402 11.92 29.85 10.91
CA ALA A 402 10.49 30.09 10.66
C ALA A 402 9.85 31.03 11.67
N GLU A 403 10.25 30.97 12.96
CA GLU A 403 9.81 31.90 14.01
C GLU A 403 10.19 33.37 13.73
N LYS A 404 11.18 33.59 12.87
CA LYS A 404 11.58 34.92 12.40
C LYS A 404 10.80 35.37 11.16
N THR A 405 9.82 34.60 10.72
CA THR A 405 8.96 34.91 9.58
C THR A 405 7.52 35.05 10.04
N ASP A 406 6.71 35.80 9.31
CA ASP A 406 5.27 35.90 9.59
C ASP A 406 4.48 34.70 9.03
N LYS A 407 5.17 33.70 8.47
CA LYS A 407 4.58 32.52 7.83
C LYS A 407 4.37 31.40 8.83
N VAL A 408 3.21 31.42 9.47
CA VAL A 408 2.81 30.45 10.51
C VAL A 408 2.80 29.00 9.98
N GLU A 409 2.57 28.81 8.69
CA GLU A 409 2.53 27.51 8.02
C GLU A 409 3.90 26.80 8.12
N TRP A 410 5.00 27.54 7.95
CA TRP A 410 6.34 26.97 8.09
C TRP A 410 6.66 26.61 9.54
N LYS A 411 6.16 27.39 10.51
CA LYS A 411 6.29 27.04 11.93
C LYS A 411 5.56 25.73 12.23
N ALA A 412 4.32 25.61 11.78
CA ALA A 412 3.50 24.42 11.97
C ALA A 412 4.13 23.17 11.32
N ALA A 413 4.61 23.29 10.08
CA ALA A 413 5.29 22.20 9.38
C ALA A 413 6.57 21.72 10.10
N CYS A 414 7.39 22.64 10.61
CA CYS A 414 8.60 22.27 11.36
C CYS A 414 8.26 21.53 12.67
N ILE A 415 7.25 22.00 13.40
CA ILE A 415 6.80 21.37 14.65
C ILE A 415 6.23 19.97 14.38
N ASN A 416 5.41 19.83 13.34
CA ASN A 416 4.88 18.52 12.93
C ASN A 416 6.02 17.54 12.56
N ASN A 417 7.03 18.01 11.83
CA ASN A 417 8.20 17.18 11.50
C ASN A 417 8.99 16.77 12.76
N ILE A 418 9.16 17.67 13.73
CA ILE A 418 9.79 17.36 15.01
C ILE A 418 8.98 16.28 15.75
N ALA A 419 7.66 16.41 15.78
CA ALA A 419 6.78 15.43 16.40
C ALA A 419 6.92 14.05 15.73
N ASN A 420 6.90 14.01 14.41
CA ASN A 420 7.06 12.77 13.64
C ASN A 420 8.40 12.07 13.93
N VAL A 421 9.50 12.82 14.09
CA VAL A 421 10.78 12.23 14.50
C VAL A 421 10.71 11.66 15.92
N TYR A 422 10.10 12.37 16.87
CA TYR A 422 9.93 11.83 18.22
C TYR A 422 9.05 10.57 18.21
N ASN A 423 8.00 10.53 17.38
CA ASN A 423 7.16 9.36 17.20
C ASN A 423 7.95 8.17 16.65
N ALA A 424 8.69 8.36 15.55
CA ALA A 424 9.53 7.33 14.95
C ALA A 424 10.65 6.85 15.90
N TRP A 425 11.14 7.74 16.77
CA TRP A 425 12.11 7.41 17.80
C TRP A 425 11.49 6.72 19.04
N GLY A 426 10.18 6.48 19.07
CA GLY A 426 9.46 5.87 20.19
C GLY A 426 9.29 6.78 21.41
N LYS A 427 9.59 8.08 21.27
CA LYS A 427 9.45 9.11 22.31
C LYS A 427 8.07 9.75 22.25
N TYR A 428 7.05 8.95 22.51
CA TYR A 428 5.64 9.33 22.34
C TYR A 428 5.22 10.57 23.14
N THR A 429 5.73 10.75 24.37
CA THR A 429 5.39 11.94 25.17
C THR A 429 5.95 13.24 24.60
N ASP A 430 7.18 13.20 24.06
CA ASP A 430 7.74 14.36 23.39
C ASP A 430 6.97 14.65 22.11
N SER A 431 6.64 13.61 21.33
CA SER A 431 5.83 13.73 20.12
C SER A 431 4.48 14.41 20.39
N LEU A 432 3.72 13.92 21.37
CA LEU A 432 2.41 14.48 21.73
C LEU A 432 2.48 15.97 22.06
N LYS A 433 3.50 16.40 22.81
CA LYS A 433 3.71 17.83 23.12
C LYS A 433 3.84 18.69 21.85
N TYR A 434 4.61 18.24 20.87
CA TYR A 434 4.76 18.97 19.61
C TYR A 434 3.50 18.85 18.73
N LEU A 435 2.80 17.71 18.73
CA LEU A 435 1.52 17.58 18.01
C LEU A 435 0.44 18.51 18.56
N GLU A 436 0.34 18.66 19.88
CA GLU A 436 -0.58 19.62 20.51
C GLU A 436 -0.26 21.06 20.12
N GLU A 437 1.03 21.44 20.05
CA GLU A 437 1.42 22.75 19.53
C GLU A 437 1.11 22.91 18.04
N ALA A 438 1.37 21.88 17.22
CA ALA A 438 1.06 21.90 15.79
C ALA A 438 -0.44 22.04 15.53
N LEU A 439 -1.28 21.35 16.31
CA LEU A 439 -2.73 21.39 16.21
C LEU A 439 -3.25 22.83 16.35
N LEU A 440 -2.80 23.55 17.39
CA LEU A 440 -3.18 24.94 17.63
C LEU A 440 -2.75 25.87 16.48
N LEU A 441 -1.59 25.61 15.87
CA LEU A 441 -1.10 26.40 14.75
C LEU A 441 -1.89 26.14 13.46
N PHE A 442 -2.21 24.88 13.16
CA PHE A 442 -3.03 24.52 12.01
C PHE A 442 -4.46 25.05 12.12
N GLU A 443 -5.03 25.05 13.32
CA GLU A 443 -6.31 25.73 13.60
C GLU A 443 -6.23 27.24 13.33
N LYS A 444 -5.14 27.89 13.75
CA LYS A 444 -4.95 29.33 13.54
C LYS A 444 -4.83 29.70 12.06
N VAL A 445 -4.21 28.87 11.23
CA VAL A 445 -4.10 29.10 9.77
C VAL A 445 -5.26 28.53 8.98
N ASN A 446 -6.26 27.95 9.66
CA ASN A 446 -7.43 27.30 9.06
C ASN A 446 -7.07 26.19 8.06
N ASP A 447 -5.98 25.45 8.32
CA ASP A 447 -5.60 24.27 7.55
C ASP A 447 -6.31 23.04 8.11
N ILE A 448 -7.54 22.85 7.63
CA ILE A 448 -8.46 21.80 8.09
C ILE A 448 -7.89 20.40 7.78
N PHE A 449 -7.18 20.23 6.67
CA PHE A 449 -6.58 18.95 6.30
C PHE A 449 -5.40 18.60 7.22
N ALA A 450 -4.47 19.53 7.43
CA ALA A 450 -3.35 19.31 8.34
C ALA A 450 -3.81 19.08 9.78
N LYS A 451 -4.88 19.77 10.21
CA LYS A 451 -5.55 19.50 11.49
C LYS A 451 -5.98 18.02 11.61
N ALA A 452 -6.67 17.48 10.61
CA ALA A 452 -7.13 16.09 10.62
C ALA A 452 -5.95 15.09 10.68
N VAL A 453 -4.86 15.36 9.95
CA VAL A 453 -3.64 14.54 9.99
C VAL A 453 -3.00 14.55 11.38
N VAL A 454 -2.91 15.70 12.04
CA VAL A 454 -2.37 15.81 13.41
C VAL A 454 -3.26 15.06 14.40
N LEU A 455 -4.59 15.19 14.31
CA LEU A 455 -5.53 14.45 15.16
C LEU A 455 -5.41 12.94 14.99
N ARG A 456 -5.27 12.44 13.75
CA ARG A 456 -4.96 11.03 13.45
C ARG A 456 -3.69 10.59 14.15
N ASN A 457 -2.61 11.37 14.07
CA ASN A 457 -1.33 11.04 14.69
C ASN A 457 -1.43 11.00 16.23
N ILE A 458 -2.13 11.96 16.84
CA ILE A 458 -2.41 11.95 18.28
C ILE A 458 -3.20 10.69 18.65
N GLY A 459 -4.26 10.38 17.91
CA GLY A 459 -5.08 9.18 18.12
C GLY A 459 -4.25 7.89 18.11
N THR A 460 -3.40 7.71 17.10
CA THR A 460 -2.49 6.56 16.98
C THR A 460 -1.51 6.46 18.14
N ILE A 461 -0.89 7.58 18.55
CA ILE A 461 0.07 7.58 19.65
C ILE A 461 -0.62 7.27 20.98
N GLN A 462 -1.80 7.85 21.23
CA GLN A 462 -2.56 7.60 22.45
C GLN A 462 -3.00 6.14 22.55
N LYS A 463 -3.43 5.53 21.44
CA LYS A 463 -3.68 4.08 21.37
C LYS A 463 -2.43 3.29 21.74
N ASN A 464 -1.27 3.63 21.18
CA ASN A 464 -0.01 2.95 21.47
C ASN A 464 0.43 3.09 22.94
N LEU A 465 0.01 4.16 23.63
CA LEU A 465 0.22 4.37 25.07
C LEU A 465 -0.86 3.69 25.94
N GLY A 466 -1.89 3.09 25.34
CA GLY A 466 -3.02 2.48 26.04
C GLY A 466 -4.10 3.47 26.50
N ASN A 467 -4.02 4.74 26.10
CA ASN A 467 -5.01 5.78 26.42
C ASN A 467 -6.18 5.72 25.42
N ASN A 468 -6.91 4.60 25.40
CA ASN A 468 -7.89 4.27 24.37
C ASN A 468 -9.06 5.26 24.27
N GLU A 469 -9.50 5.88 25.36
CA GLU A 469 -10.57 6.88 25.35
C GLU A 469 -10.16 8.16 24.59
N ILE A 470 -8.98 8.71 24.92
CA ILE A 470 -8.43 9.90 24.23
C ILE A 470 -8.14 9.55 22.77
N ALA A 471 -7.61 8.35 22.51
CA ALA A 471 -7.36 7.86 21.17
C ALA A 471 -8.66 7.86 20.33
N LEU A 472 -9.75 7.34 20.90
CA LEU A 472 -11.04 7.27 20.25
C LEU A 472 -11.62 8.68 19.98
N GLU A 473 -11.52 9.59 20.95
CA GLU A 473 -11.97 10.99 20.78
C GLU A 473 -11.26 11.66 19.59
N LYS A 474 -9.92 11.63 19.57
CA LYS A 474 -9.13 12.31 18.53
C LYS A 474 -9.28 11.66 17.16
N SER A 475 -9.34 10.34 17.09
CA SER A 475 -9.60 9.64 15.82
C SER A 475 -11.02 9.89 15.30
N THR A 476 -12.01 10.06 16.18
CA THR A 476 -13.39 10.40 15.79
C THR A 476 -13.49 11.82 15.24
N GLU A 477 -12.77 12.78 15.80
CA GLU A 477 -12.69 14.13 15.24
C GLU A 477 -12.02 14.12 13.84
N ALA A 478 -10.92 13.38 13.69
CA ALA A 478 -10.21 13.25 12.42
C ALA A 478 -11.09 12.63 11.31
N VAL A 479 -11.82 11.54 11.60
CA VAL A 479 -12.67 10.88 10.58
C VAL A 479 -13.81 11.77 10.10
N GLN A 480 -14.40 12.58 10.98
CA GLN A 480 -15.45 13.53 10.61
C GLN A 480 -14.91 14.60 9.65
N ILE A 481 -13.70 15.09 9.88
CA ILE A 481 -13.06 16.07 9.00
C ILE A 481 -12.74 15.44 7.64
N PHE A 482 -12.15 14.25 7.60
CA PHE A 482 -11.84 13.58 6.33
C PHE A 482 -13.11 13.26 5.52
N ASP A 483 -14.20 12.87 6.18
CA ASP A 483 -15.51 12.68 5.56
C ASP A 483 -16.04 13.98 4.94
N GLN A 484 -16.00 15.10 5.69
CA GLN A 484 -16.39 16.43 5.19
C GLN A 484 -15.55 16.90 3.99
N LEU A 485 -14.26 16.58 3.99
CA LEU A 485 -13.34 16.92 2.90
C LEU A 485 -13.43 15.96 1.70
N GLY A 486 -14.23 14.89 1.78
CA GLY A 486 -14.30 13.85 0.75
C GLY A 486 -13.00 13.04 0.59
N LYS A 487 -12.14 13.03 1.62
CA LYS A 487 -10.86 12.30 1.64
C LYS A 487 -11.09 10.84 2.04
N LEU A 488 -11.64 10.07 1.10
CA LEU A 488 -12.04 8.68 1.34
C LEU A 488 -10.87 7.77 1.77
N SER A 489 -9.67 7.94 1.20
CA SER A 489 -8.49 7.15 1.57
C SER A 489 -8.11 7.38 3.04
N ASP A 490 -7.92 8.65 3.43
CA ASP A 490 -7.64 9.01 4.83
C ASP A 490 -8.77 8.57 5.78
N LYS A 491 -10.03 8.61 5.32
CA LYS A 491 -11.20 8.10 6.06
C LYS A 491 -11.09 6.58 6.30
N ALA A 492 -10.69 5.80 5.30
CA ALA A 492 -10.51 4.36 5.45
C ALA A 492 -9.42 4.03 6.47
N ASP A 493 -8.29 4.75 6.42
CA ASP A 493 -7.17 4.57 7.36
C ASP A 493 -7.57 4.85 8.81
N ILE A 494 -8.26 5.96 9.05
CA ILE A 494 -8.68 6.32 10.41
C ILE A 494 -9.78 5.40 10.94
N LEU A 495 -10.68 4.91 10.08
CA LEU A 495 -11.67 3.89 10.47
C LEU A 495 -10.98 2.60 10.92
N MET A 496 -9.88 2.21 10.26
CA MET A 496 -9.06 1.07 10.70
C MET A 496 -8.45 1.33 12.09
N ILE A 497 -7.95 2.54 12.35
CA ILE A 497 -7.42 2.93 13.67
C ILE A 497 -8.54 2.90 14.74
N ILE A 498 -9.71 3.46 14.46
CA ILE A 498 -10.88 3.43 15.35
C ILE A 498 -11.29 1.99 15.64
N GLY A 499 -11.34 1.13 14.62
CA GLY A 499 -11.60 -0.29 14.78
C GLY A 499 -10.61 -0.96 15.73
N MET A 500 -9.31 -0.67 15.59
CA MET A 500 -8.27 -1.21 16.48
C MET A 500 -8.45 -0.74 17.93
N ILE A 501 -8.77 0.54 18.14
CA ILE A 501 -9.05 1.09 19.47
C ILE A 501 -10.27 0.40 20.08
N GLN A 502 -11.33 0.20 19.30
CA GLN A 502 -12.54 -0.48 19.75
C GLN A 502 -12.31 -1.97 20.04
N THR A 503 -11.46 -2.65 19.27
CA THR A 503 -11.01 -4.02 19.59
C THR A 503 -10.29 -4.03 20.94
N SER A 504 -9.39 -3.08 21.20
CA SER A 504 -8.71 -2.96 22.49
C SER A 504 -9.65 -2.66 23.66
N LEU A 505 -10.76 -1.97 23.42
CA LEU A 505 -11.82 -1.71 24.40
C LEU A 505 -12.83 -2.87 24.57
N GLY A 506 -12.69 -3.96 23.80
CA GLY A 506 -13.64 -5.08 23.79
C GLY A 506 -14.97 -4.81 23.06
N ASN A 507 -15.09 -3.65 22.40
CA ASN A 507 -16.28 -3.25 21.63
C ASN A 507 -16.28 -3.89 20.23
N ASN A 508 -16.33 -5.22 20.17
CA ASN A 508 -16.14 -6.00 18.94
C ASN A 508 -17.15 -5.66 17.82
N ASP A 509 -18.41 -5.39 18.16
CA ASP A 509 -19.42 -5.01 17.16
C ASP A 509 -19.13 -3.65 16.52
N ALA A 510 -18.67 -2.68 17.33
CA ALA A 510 -18.27 -1.37 16.82
C ALA A 510 -17.00 -1.50 15.97
N ALA A 511 -16.03 -2.31 16.43
CA ALA A 511 -14.80 -2.55 15.71
C ALA A 511 -15.08 -3.17 14.33
N TYR A 512 -15.94 -4.19 14.29
CA TYR A 512 -16.38 -4.82 13.05
C TYR A 512 -17.01 -3.81 12.09
N LYS A 513 -17.93 -2.93 12.57
CA LYS A 513 -18.55 -1.89 11.72
C LYS A 513 -17.51 -0.95 11.10
N ASN A 514 -16.55 -0.48 11.89
CA ASN A 514 -15.51 0.42 11.40
C ASN A 514 -14.58 -0.26 10.38
N TYR A 515 -14.16 -1.50 10.66
CA TYR A 515 -13.38 -2.27 9.69
C TYR A 515 -14.16 -2.61 8.43
N GLU A 516 -15.46 -2.91 8.53
CA GLU A 516 -16.33 -3.18 7.39
C GLU A 516 -16.54 -1.92 6.53
N GLU A 517 -16.71 -0.75 7.14
CA GLU A 517 -16.77 0.52 6.42
C GLU A 517 -15.44 0.84 5.74
N SER A 518 -14.31 0.67 6.43
CA SER A 518 -12.97 0.83 5.85
C SER A 518 -12.76 -0.13 4.67
N LEU A 519 -13.16 -1.41 4.82
CA LEU A 519 -13.11 -2.41 3.76
C LEU A 519 -13.97 -2.01 2.56
N LYS A 520 -15.20 -1.51 2.78
CA LYS A 520 -16.09 -1.01 1.72
C LYS A 520 -15.48 0.18 0.99
N ILE A 521 -14.87 1.12 1.72
CA ILE A 521 -14.20 2.26 1.10
C ILE A 521 -12.98 1.79 0.31
N ASN A 522 -12.15 0.91 0.85
CA ASN A 522 -11.01 0.34 0.13
C ASN A 522 -11.43 -0.48 -1.08
N ASP A 523 -12.57 -1.18 -1.02
CA ASP A 523 -13.19 -1.82 -2.19
C ASP A 523 -13.65 -0.79 -3.23
N GLN A 524 -14.29 0.31 -2.81
CA GLN A 524 -14.73 1.40 -3.69
C GLN A 524 -13.55 2.14 -4.32
N LEU A 525 -12.48 2.34 -3.55
CA LEU A 525 -11.23 2.95 -3.97
C LEU A 525 -10.35 1.98 -4.74
N PHE A 526 -10.71 0.70 -4.73
CA PHE A 526 -9.89 -0.37 -5.27
C PHE A 526 -8.46 -0.39 -4.72
N ASP A 527 -8.31 0.12 -3.50
CA ASP A 527 -7.07 0.08 -2.75
C ASP A 527 -6.88 -1.33 -2.19
N PHE A 528 -6.15 -2.15 -2.93
CA PHE A 528 -5.87 -3.52 -2.50
C PHE A 528 -4.98 -3.56 -1.26
N ASP A 529 -4.14 -2.56 -1.05
CA ASP A 529 -3.24 -2.53 0.10
C ASP A 529 -4.04 -2.29 1.38
N GLY A 530 -4.88 -1.26 1.41
CA GLY A 530 -5.85 -1.01 2.47
C GLY A 530 -6.84 -2.16 2.65
N LYS A 531 -7.30 -2.79 1.56
CA LYS A 531 -8.17 -3.98 1.62
C LYS A 531 -7.50 -5.17 2.29
N ILE A 532 -6.27 -5.51 1.90
CA ILE A 532 -5.51 -6.61 2.52
C ILE A 532 -5.27 -6.31 3.99
N ALA A 533 -4.94 -5.06 4.34
CA ALA A 533 -4.81 -4.64 5.73
C ALA A 533 -6.12 -4.88 6.50
N CYS A 534 -7.26 -4.38 6.00
CA CYS A 534 -8.59 -4.55 6.61
C CYS A 534 -8.96 -6.02 6.81
N LEU A 535 -8.77 -6.86 5.79
CA LEU A 535 -9.05 -8.30 5.86
C LEU A 535 -8.18 -9.00 6.92
N ASN A 536 -6.91 -8.58 7.07
CA ASN A 536 -6.04 -9.08 8.12
C ASN A 536 -6.54 -8.70 9.52
N VAL A 537 -6.92 -7.43 9.76
CA VAL A 537 -7.40 -6.99 11.08
C VAL A 537 -8.76 -7.62 11.43
N LEU A 538 -9.66 -7.77 10.45
CA LEU A 538 -10.93 -8.50 10.63
C LEU A 538 -10.70 -9.99 10.91
N GLY A 539 -9.74 -10.61 10.22
CA GLY A 539 -9.34 -11.99 10.47
C GLY A 539 -8.81 -12.17 11.90
N GLU A 540 -8.00 -11.21 12.38
CA GLU A 540 -7.53 -11.20 13.77
C GLU A 540 -8.67 -11.02 14.77
N LEU A 541 -9.61 -10.10 14.52
CA LEU A 541 -10.79 -9.89 15.35
C LEU A 541 -11.60 -11.19 15.51
N PHE A 542 -11.90 -11.87 14.39
CA PHE A 542 -12.62 -13.15 14.44
C PHE A 542 -11.84 -14.27 15.10
N ARG A 543 -10.51 -14.31 14.92
CA ARG A 543 -9.64 -15.25 15.63
C ARG A 543 -9.71 -15.03 17.15
N ASN A 544 -9.70 -13.78 17.61
CA ASN A 544 -9.72 -13.44 19.04
C ASN A 544 -11.04 -13.84 19.73
N VAL A 545 -12.17 -13.78 19.02
CA VAL A 545 -13.48 -14.23 19.55
C VAL A 545 -13.74 -15.74 19.36
N GLY A 546 -12.86 -16.46 18.66
CA GLY A 546 -12.95 -17.91 18.44
C GLY A 546 -13.60 -18.35 17.12
N ARG A 547 -14.04 -17.40 16.28
CA ARG A 547 -14.70 -17.65 14.99
C ARG A 547 -13.68 -17.99 13.88
N PHE A 548 -12.98 -19.11 14.03
CA PHE A 548 -11.81 -19.45 13.21
C PHE A 548 -12.13 -19.68 11.71
N SER A 549 -13.31 -20.20 11.37
CA SER A 549 -13.71 -20.45 9.98
C SER A 549 -13.86 -19.16 9.18
N GLU A 550 -14.48 -18.15 9.78
CA GLU A 550 -14.67 -16.83 9.17
C GLU A 550 -13.34 -16.08 9.06
N ALA A 551 -12.51 -16.16 10.10
CA ALA A 551 -11.16 -15.63 10.08
C ALA A 551 -10.33 -16.23 8.92
N LEU A 552 -10.37 -17.56 8.74
CA LEU A 552 -9.65 -18.23 7.64
C LEU A 552 -10.15 -17.80 6.26
N ASN A 553 -11.46 -17.57 6.09
CA ASN A 553 -12.00 -17.12 4.80
C ASN A 553 -11.47 -15.74 4.43
N LEU A 554 -11.51 -14.79 5.36
CA LEU A 554 -10.99 -13.42 5.15
C LEU A 554 -9.48 -13.42 4.87
N LEU A 555 -8.71 -14.19 5.65
CA LEU A 555 -7.26 -14.25 5.45
C LEU A 555 -6.86 -14.96 4.15
N LYS A 556 -7.64 -15.94 3.67
CA LYS A 556 -7.43 -16.54 2.35
C LYS A 556 -7.70 -15.53 1.22
N GLU A 557 -8.71 -14.68 1.36
CA GLU A 557 -8.94 -13.58 0.42
C GLU A 557 -7.76 -12.61 0.43
N ALA A 558 -7.31 -12.18 1.61
CA ALA A 558 -6.12 -11.32 1.76
C ALA A 558 -4.87 -11.94 1.14
N LEU A 559 -4.66 -13.24 1.34
CA LEU A 559 -3.51 -13.96 0.79
C LEU A 559 -3.56 -13.97 -0.74
N ASN A 560 -4.72 -14.30 -1.33
CA ASN A 560 -4.90 -14.29 -2.78
C ASN A 560 -4.69 -12.89 -3.38
N LEU A 561 -5.17 -11.85 -2.72
CA LEU A 561 -4.95 -10.46 -3.13
C LEU A 561 -3.48 -10.06 -3.04
N SER A 562 -2.77 -10.41 -1.95
CA SER A 562 -1.34 -10.11 -1.81
C SER A 562 -0.49 -10.78 -2.91
N ILE A 563 -0.81 -12.02 -3.26
CA ILE A 563 -0.17 -12.73 -4.38
C ILE A 563 -0.47 -12.02 -5.70
N ARG A 564 -1.72 -11.60 -5.90
CA ARG A 564 -2.16 -10.92 -7.13
C ARG A 564 -1.42 -9.61 -7.36
N ILE A 565 -1.28 -8.76 -6.33
CA ILE A 565 -0.57 -7.49 -6.48
C ILE A 565 0.95 -7.67 -6.47
N GLY A 566 1.45 -8.80 -5.97
CA GLY A 566 2.88 -9.09 -5.86
C GLY A 566 3.53 -8.51 -4.60
N ASP A 567 2.74 -8.15 -3.59
CA ASP A 567 3.25 -7.62 -2.33
C ASP A 567 3.65 -8.78 -1.41
N LEU A 568 4.95 -9.05 -1.40
CA LEU A 568 5.55 -10.12 -0.61
C LEU A 568 5.51 -9.84 0.90
N ILE A 569 5.56 -8.56 1.34
CA ILE A 569 5.49 -8.19 2.76
C ILE A 569 4.10 -8.53 3.30
N LYS A 570 3.05 -8.06 2.62
CA LYS A 570 1.66 -8.36 2.99
C LYS A 570 1.34 -9.85 2.88
N LYS A 571 1.92 -10.54 1.89
CA LYS A 571 1.83 -12.01 1.78
C LYS A 571 2.39 -12.67 3.05
N ALA A 572 3.60 -12.33 3.47
CA ALA A 572 4.23 -12.90 4.65
C ALA A 572 3.44 -12.63 5.95
N SER A 573 2.93 -11.41 6.11
CA SER A 573 2.08 -11.04 7.25
C SER A 573 0.79 -11.86 7.30
N THR A 574 0.10 -12.01 6.15
CA THR A 574 -1.12 -12.78 6.05
C THR A 574 -0.89 -14.27 6.33
N LEU A 575 0.22 -14.85 5.84
CA LEU A 575 0.62 -16.22 6.13
C LEU A 575 0.83 -16.44 7.64
N ASN A 576 1.46 -15.49 8.33
CA ASN A 576 1.59 -15.52 9.79
C ASN A 576 0.22 -15.54 10.48
N ASN A 577 -0.74 -14.71 10.05
CA ASN A 577 -2.08 -14.70 10.64
C ASN A 577 -2.84 -16.02 10.40
N ILE A 578 -2.71 -16.63 9.22
CA ILE A 578 -3.29 -17.96 8.93
C ILE A 578 -2.64 -19.02 9.83
N GLY A 579 -1.32 -18.99 9.96
CA GLY A 579 -0.58 -19.90 10.83
C GLY A 579 -1.03 -19.80 12.30
N LEU A 580 -1.33 -18.59 12.80
CA LEU A 580 -1.87 -18.39 14.14
C LEU A 580 -3.24 -19.04 14.33
N ILE A 581 -4.12 -19.02 13.33
CA ILE A 581 -5.40 -19.75 13.41
C ILE A 581 -5.17 -21.25 13.50
N HIS A 582 -4.29 -21.81 12.66
CA HIS A 582 -3.94 -23.23 12.74
C HIS A 582 -3.31 -23.60 14.08
N LEU A 583 -2.50 -22.71 14.65
CA LEU A 583 -1.97 -22.87 16.00
C LEU A 583 -3.09 -22.92 17.06
N ASN A 584 -4.07 -22.00 16.99
CA ASN A 584 -5.23 -22.01 17.89
C ASN A 584 -6.08 -23.29 17.75
N LEU A 585 -6.13 -23.87 16.55
CA LEU A 585 -6.78 -25.16 16.26
C LEU A 585 -5.90 -26.38 16.61
N SER A 586 -4.71 -26.19 17.18
CA SER A 586 -3.72 -27.24 17.46
C SER A 586 -3.25 -28.03 16.22
N ALA A 587 -3.45 -27.48 15.02
CA ALA A 587 -2.96 -27.99 13.74
C ALA A 587 -1.50 -27.57 13.54
N PHE A 588 -0.60 -28.11 14.35
CA PHE A 588 0.79 -27.66 14.45
C PHE A 588 1.59 -27.82 13.14
N SER A 589 1.34 -28.88 12.37
CA SER A 589 2.04 -29.13 11.10
C SER A 589 1.69 -28.09 10.04
N GLU A 590 0.41 -27.75 9.94
CA GLU A 590 -0.11 -26.71 9.05
C GLU A 590 0.40 -25.33 9.48
N ALA A 591 0.34 -25.02 10.78
CA ALA A 591 0.86 -23.76 11.32
C ALA A 591 2.35 -23.59 11.01
N MET A 592 3.16 -24.63 11.19
CA MET A 592 4.59 -24.61 10.89
C MET A 592 4.85 -24.26 9.42
N LYS A 593 4.14 -24.90 8.49
CA LYS A 593 4.27 -24.63 7.05
C LYS A 593 4.05 -23.16 6.71
N TYR A 594 3.00 -22.54 7.27
CA TYR A 594 2.69 -21.13 7.03
C TYR A 594 3.76 -20.19 7.62
N PHE A 595 4.24 -20.47 8.83
CA PHE A 595 5.30 -19.66 9.45
C PHE A 595 6.65 -19.79 8.71
N GLU A 596 7.00 -20.99 8.22
CA GLU A 596 8.20 -21.22 7.40
C GLU A 596 8.15 -20.47 6.07
N GLU A 597 7.00 -20.48 5.37
CA GLU A 597 6.83 -19.72 4.14
C GLU A 597 6.96 -18.20 4.40
N ALA A 598 6.31 -17.69 5.44
CA ALA A 598 6.42 -16.28 5.83
C ALA A 598 7.87 -15.90 6.19
N GLN A 599 8.58 -16.76 6.92
CA GLN A 599 9.98 -16.55 7.29
C GLN A 599 10.91 -16.53 6.07
N LEU A 600 10.69 -17.43 5.11
CA LEU A 600 11.48 -17.47 3.88
C LEU A 600 11.33 -16.17 3.08
N ILE A 601 10.09 -15.66 2.96
CA ILE A 601 9.82 -14.38 2.29
C ILE A 601 10.50 -13.23 3.04
N ALA A 602 10.34 -13.15 4.36
CA ALA A 602 10.97 -12.10 5.16
C ALA A 602 12.50 -12.09 5.02
N ASN A 603 13.12 -13.27 4.95
CA ASN A 603 14.56 -13.39 4.73
C ASN A 603 14.98 -12.87 3.34
N GLN A 604 14.21 -13.20 2.28
CA GLN A 604 14.47 -12.69 0.93
C GLN A 604 14.38 -11.16 0.85
N LEU A 605 13.52 -10.55 1.66
CA LEU A 605 13.31 -9.10 1.69
C LEU A 605 14.23 -8.37 2.67
N ASN A 606 15.09 -9.07 3.42
CA ASN A 606 15.82 -8.52 4.56
C ASN A 606 14.89 -7.78 5.55
N ASP A 607 13.73 -8.36 5.86
CA ASP A 607 12.77 -7.85 6.84
C ASP A 607 12.93 -8.59 8.19
N PRO A 608 13.80 -8.10 9.09
CA PRO A 608 14.03 -8.72 10.39
C PRO A 608 12.81 -8.70 11.33
N LEU A 609 11.85 -7.78 11.13
CA LEU A 609 10.68 -7.68 11.99
C LEU A 609 9.70 -8.82 11.69
N THR A 610 9.39 -9.05 10.42
CA THR A 610 8.54 -10.18 10.01
C THR A 610 9.26 -11.50 10.28
N GLU A 611 10.58 -11.58 10.07
CA GLU A 611 11.37 -12.77 10.42
C GLU A 611 11.28 -13.12 11.92
N ALA A 612 11.42 -12.12 12.79
CA ALA A 612 11.28 -12.30 14.24
C ALA A 612 9.87 -12.77 14.63
N THR A 613 8.85 -12.21 13.98
CA THR A 613 7.44 -12.57 14.21
C THR A 613 7.18 -14.04 13.85
N SER A 614 7.65 -14.49 12.69
CA SER A 614 7.52 -15.91 12.29
C SER A 614 8.25 -16.84 13.28
N TYR A 615 9.48 -16.51 13.69
CA TYR A 615 10.20 -17.31 14.68
C TYR A 615 9.51 -17.34 16.05
N SER A 616 8.94 -16.22 16.51
CA SER A 616 8.14 -16.17 17.73
C SER A 616 7.01 -17.20 17.70
N ASN A 617 6.30 -17.26 16.58
CA ASN A 617 5.16 -18.16 16.38
C ASN A 617 5.60 -19.63 16.28
N MET A 618 6.71 -19.92 15.60
CA MET A 618 7.31 -21.26 15.58
C MET A 618 7.76 -21.72 16.98
N GLY A 619 8.31 -20.82 17.80
CA GLY A 619 8.64 -21.10 19.20
C GLY A 619 7.40 -21.48 20.01
N SER A 620 6.25 -20.83 19.73
CA SER A 620 4.97 -21.16 20.36
C SER A 620 4.49 -22.56 19.99
N ILE A 621 4.69 -23.02 18.75
CA ILE A 621 4.39 -24.42 18.36
C ILE A 621 5.17 -25.39 19.24
N TYR A 622 6.50 -25.22 19.35
CA TYR A 622 7.33 -26.12 20.16
C TYR A 622 6.94 -26.10 21.63
N PHE A 623 6.53 -24.93 22.15
CA PHE A 623 6.04 -24.80 23.50
C PHE A 623 4.78 -25.65 23.74
N TYR A 624 3.76 -25.52 22.88
CA TYR A 624 2.52 -26.29 23.02
C TYR A 624 2.70 -27.80 22.76
N GLN A 625 3.72 -28.19 21.98
CA GLN A 625 4.13 -29.59 21.82
C GLN A 625 4.94 -30.14 23.01
N GLY A 626 5.32 -29.31 23.97
CA GLY A 626 6.14 -29.69 25.12
C GLY A 626 7.65 -29.73 24.85
N ASP A 627 8.11 -29.40 23.64
CA ASP A 627 9.55 -29.28 23.32
C ASP A 627 10.10 -27.93 23.78
N HIS A 628 10.13 -27.74 25.09
CA HIS A 628 10.58 -26.51 25.73
C HIS A 628 12.05 -26.17 25.41
N SER A 629 12.87 -27.14 25.01
CA SER A 629 14.27 -26.90 24.64
C SER A 629 14.36 -26.16 23.30
N LYS A 630 13.63 -26.63 22.28
CA LYS A 630 13.55 -25.95 20.99
C LYS A 630 12.85 -24.59 21.11
N ALA A 631 11.78 -24.50 21.89
CA ALA A 631 11.09 -23.24 22.14
C ALA A 631 12.04 -22.17 22.70
N THR A 632 12.80 -22.49 23.76
CA THR A 632 13.79 -21.58 24.35
C THR A 632 14.83 -21.13 23.32
N LYS A 633 15.41 -22.07 22.55
CA LYS A 633 16.45 -21.74 21.55
C LYS A 633 15.96 -20.79 20.46
N ILE A 634 14.73 -20.99 19.98
CA ILE A 634 14.12 -20.12 18.95
C ILE A 634 13.78 -18.74 19.52
N TRP A 635 13.24 -18.68 20.73
CA TRP A 635 12.91 -17.43 21.39
C TRP A 635 14.15 -16.60 21.78
N GLU A 636 15.26 -17.22 22.18
CA GLU A 636 16.55 -16.53 22.36
C GLU A 636 17.07 -15.91 21.05
N LYS A 637 16.92 -16.61 19.92
CA LYS A 637 17.22 -16.04 18.58
C LYS A 637 16.30 -14.87 18.27
N THR A 638 15.01 -15.00 18.58
CA THR A 638 13.97 -13.99 18.32
C THR A 638 14.23 -12.70 19.12
N ILE A 639 14.66 -12.80 20.39
CA ILE A 639 15.04 -11.64 21.21
C ILE A 639 16.15 -10.83 20.51
N LYS A 640 17.20 -11.49 20.00
CA LYS A 640 18.30 -10.81 19.29
C LYS A 640 17.83 -10.06 18.05
N LEU A 641 16.85 -10.62 17.32
CA LEU A 641 16.25 -9.96 16.16
C LEU A 641 15.44 -8.73 16.59
N PHE A 642 14.59 -8.85 17.62
CA PHE A 642 13.83 -7.72 18.15
C PHE A 642 14.73 -6.62 18.72
N GLU A 643 15.84 -6.98 19.37
CA GLU A 643 16.85 -6.01 19.84
C GLU A 643 17.51 -5.27 18.67
N LYS A 644 17.86 -5.98 17.60
CA LYS A 644 18.46 -5.39 16.39
C LYS A 644 17.55 -4.33 15.76
N VAL A 645 16.23 -4.54 15.78
CA VAL A 645 15.24 -3.61 15.22
C VAL A 645 14.64 -2.65 16.24
N GLY A 646 15.09 -2.68 17.50
CA GLY A 646 14.56 -1.82 18.56
C GLY A 646 13.13 -2.12 19.01
N ASN A 647 12.56 -3.29 18.67
CA ASN A 647 11.19 -3.66 19.03
C ASN A 647 11.11 -4.21 20.47
N GLN A 648 11.06 -3.29 21.43
CA GLN A 648 10.91 -3.62 22.86
C GLN A 648 9.60 -4.34 23.22
N PRO A 649 8.42 -3.99 22.64
CA PRO A 649 7.20 -4.77 22.86
C PRO A 649 7.34 -6.25 22.45
N GLY A 650 7.92 -6.50 21.27
CA GLY A 650 8.20 -7.86 20.77
C GLY A 650 9.12 -8.62 21.71
N LYS A 651 10.26 -8.01 22.11
CA LYS A 651 11.17 -8.60 23.11
C LYS A 651 10.45 -8.95 24.41
N THR A 652 9.62 -8.05 24.93
CA THR A 652 8.89 -8.24 26.19
C THR A 652 7.93 -9.43 26.11
N ASN A 653 7.19 -9.59 25.01
CA ASN A 653 6.35 -10.76 24.79
C ASN A 653 7.14 -12.07 24.80
N ILE A 654 8.33 -12.10 24.18
CA ILE A 654 9.17 -13.29 24.20
C ILE A 654 9.70 -13.60 25.60
N LEU A 655 10.04 -12.58 26.39
CA LEU A 655 10.43 -12.77 27.79
C LEU A 655 9.28 -13.37 28.61
N VAL A 656 8.05 -12.88 28.44
CA VAL A 656 6.86 -13.48 29.08
C VAL A 656 6.73 -14.96 28.71
N ASN A 657 6.87 -15.31 27.43
CA ASN A 657 6.80 -16.70 26.96
C ASN A 657 7.93 -17.58 27.55
N LEU A 658 9.15 -17.05 27.66
CA LEU A 658 10.27 -17.75 28.30
C LEU A 658 10.04 -17.94 29.81
N GLY A 659 9.45 -16.94 30.49
CA GLY A 659 9.05 -17.06 31.89
C GLY A 659 8.06 -18.20 32.10
N GLN A 660 7.08 -18.36 31.21
CA GLN A 660 6.12 -19.47 31.24
C GLN A 660 6.80 -20.83 31.04
N VAL A 661 7.80 -20.93 30.15
CA VAL A 661 8.62 -22.15 30.01
C VAL A 661 9.31 -22.53 31.31
N TYR A 662 9.94 -21.56 31.98
CA TYR A 662 10.62 -21.84 33.24
C TYR A 662 9.64 -22.23 34.35
N ARG A 663 8.46 -21.60 34.40
CA ARG A 663 7.38 -21.99 35.31
C ARG A 663 6.93 -23.43 35.08
N GLN A 664 6.66 -23.83 33.83
CA GLN A 664 6.24 -25.21 33.50
C GLN A 664 7.32 -26.26 33.81
N LYS A 665 8.60 -25.88 33.73
CA LYS A 665 9.73 -26.73 34.16
C LYS A 665 9.91 -26.80 35.69
N GLY A 666 9.14 -26.03 36.46
CA GLY A 666 9.27 -25.91 37.91
C GLY A 666 10.40 -24.98 38.39
N ASP A 667 11.11 -24.30 37.49
CA ASP A 667 12.18 -23.35 37.83
C ASP A 667 11.60 -21.96 38.14
N SER A 668 10.86 -21.88 39.25
CA SER A 668 10.16 -20.66 39.69
C SER A 668 11.11 -19.46 39.85
N LYS A 669 12.37 -19.70 40.25
CA LYS A 669 13.37 -18.63 40.42
C LYS A 669 13.77 -17.99 39.10
N LYS A 670 14.02 -18.80 38.05
CA LYS A 670 14.29 -18.26 36.72
C LYS A 670 13.07 -17.61 36.11
N ALA A 671 11.89 -18.21 36.30
CA ALA A 671 10.63 -17.64 35.80
C ALA A 671 10.40 -16.23 36.37
N LEU A 672 10.51 -16.07 37.70
CA LEU A 672 10.34 -14.78 38.36
C LEU A 672 11.34 -13.73 37.83
N LYS A 673 12.62 -14.08 37.73
CA LYS A 673 13.66 -13.17 37.20
C LYS A 673 13.35 -12.67 35.79
N VAL A 674 12.85 -13.54 34.92
CA VAL A 674 12.50 -13.18 33.54
C VAL A 674 11.25 -12.30 33.51
N PHE A 675 10.23 -12.59 34.34
CA PHE A 675 9.04 -11.74 34.44
C PHE A 675 9.33 -10.37 35.06
N GLU A 676 10.25 -10.26 36.01
CA GLU A 676 10.73 -8.97 36.55
C GLU A 676 11.44 -8.14 35.48
N GLU A 677 12.27 -8.78 34.63
CA GLU A 677 12.89 -8.10 33.48
C GLU A 677 11.82 -7.59 32.50
N ALA A 678 10.85 -8.43 32.14
CA ALA A 678 9.74 -8.06 31.28
C ALA A 678 8.89 -6.91 31.87
N THR A 679 8.66 -6.94 33.19
CA THR A 679 7.96 -5.88 33.94
C THR A 679 8.72 -4.55 33.88
N LYS A 680 10.04 -4.60 34.08
CA LYS A 680 10.88 -3.39 34.01
C LYS A 680 10.80 -2.76 32.61
N ILE A 681 10.86 -3.58 31.56
CA ILE A 681 10.76 -3.09 30.18
C ILE A 681 9.36 -2.53 29.93
N SER A 682 8.29 -3.23 30.30
CA SER A 682 6.90 -2.78 30.05
C SER A 682 6.58 -1.45 30.72
N ILE A 683 7.11 -1.19 31.92
CA ILE A 683 7.02 0.11 32.59
C ILE A 683 7.79 1.19 31.81
N GLN A 684 9.01 0.89 31.34
CA GLN A 684 9.83 1.83 30.58
C GLN A 684 9.17 2.26 29.26
N ILE A 685 8.53 1.31 28.56
CA ILE A 685 7.87 1.57 27.28
C ILE A 685 6.40 1.99 27.44
N LYS A 686 5.90 2.14 28.67
CA LYS A 686 4.53 2.53 29.01
C LYS A 686 3.48 1.65 28.31
N GLN A 687 3.64 0.33 28.40
CA GLN A 687 2.73 -0.66 27.84
C GLN A 687 1.95 -1.36 28.96
N PRO A 688 0.84 -0.77 29.45
CA PRO A 688 0.07 -1.31 30.58
C PRO A 688 -0.45 -2.74 30.32
N GLN A 689 -0.80 -3.08 29.08
CA GLN A 689 -1.24 -4.44 28.74
C GLN A 689 -0.12 -5.48 28.92
N LEU A 690 1.13 -5.16 28.54
CA LEU A 690 2.28 -6.05 28.77
C LEU A 690 2.64 -6.14 30.25
N GLN A 691 2.50 -5.03 30.98
CA GLN A 691 2.69 -5.01 32.42
C GLN A 691 1.66 -5.91 33.14
N ALA A 692 0.38 -5.84 32.73
CA ALA A 692 -0.68 -6.69 33.27
C ALA A 692 -0.37 -8.18 33.07
N LYS A 693 0.07 -8.58 31.86
CA LYS A 693 0.50 -9.95 31.58
C LYS A 693 1.65 -10.40 32.48
N CYS A 694 2.62 -9.53 32.76
CA CYS A 694 3.71 -9.87 33.67
C CYS A 694 3.20 -10.10 35.10
N PHE A 695 2.36 -9.19 35.61
CA PHE A 695 1.77 -9.31 36.94
C PHE A 695 0.92 -10.56 37.08
N GLU A 696 0.08 -10.87 36.09
CA GLU A 696 -0.71 -12.09 36.05
C GLU A 696 0.20 -13.33 36.15
N ASN A 697 1.25 -13.42 35.35
CA ASN A 697 2.14 -14.58 35.39
C ASN A 697 2.98 -14.68 36.67
N ILE A 698 3.35 -13.55 37.30
CA ILE A 698 3.99 -13.54 38.62
C ILE A 698 2.99 -14.03 39.68
N GLY A 699 1.74 -13.57 39.61
CA GLY A 699 0.66 -14.03 40.47
C GLY A 699 0.46 -15.55 40.40
N MET A 700 0.52 -16.14 39.19
CA MET A 700 0.44 -17.59 39.01
C MET A 700 1.62 -18.34 39.65
N ILE A 701 2.85 -17.79 39.63
CA ILE A 701 4.00 -18.40 40.33
C ILE A 701 3.78 -18.38 41.85
N LEU A 702 3.31 -17.26 42.38
CA LEU A 702 3.04 -17.10 43.82
C LEU A 702 1.89 -18.02 44.25
N GLU A 703 0.88 -18.20 43.40
CA GLU A 703 -0.20 -19.17 43.58
C GLU A 703 0.35 -20.61 43.65
N ASP A 704 1.22 -21.01 42.71
CA ASP A 704 1.88 -22.33 42.71
C ASP A 704 2.69 -22.55 44.01
N GLN A 705 3.26 -21.48 44.57
CA GLN A 705 3.99 -21.47 45.85
C GLN A 705 3.08 -21.42 47.08
N LYS A 706 1.76 -21.28 46.89
CA LYS A 706 0.75 -21.09 47.94
C LYS A 706 0.89 -19.78 48.73
N ASP A 707 1.60 -18.80 48.18
CA ASP A 707 1.61 -17.42 48.70
C ASP A 707 0.41 -16.65 48.13
N PHE A 708 -0.78 -17.00 48.64
CA PHE A 708 -2.04 -16.45 48.13
C PHE A 708 -2.19 -14.95 48.38
N VAL A 709 -1.53 -14.39 49.41
CA VAL A 709 -1.62 -12.97 49.74
C VAL A 709 -0.88 -12.14 48.70
N GLU A 710 0.37 -12.49 48.38
CA GLU A 710 1.13 -11.78 47.35
C GLU A 710 0.59 -12.10 45.94
N SER A 711 0.11 -13.32 45.70
CA SER A 711 -0.56 -13.68 44.44
C SER A 711 -1.77 -12.78 44.17
N LEU A 712 -2.64 -12.59 45.17
CA LEU A 712 -3.82 -11.73 45.04
C LEU A 712 -3.44 -10.28 44.73
N LYS A 713 -2.39 -9.72 45.37
CA LYS A 713 -1.89 -8.38 45.07
C LYS A 713 -1.45 -8.24 43.61
N MET A 714 -0.76 -9.26 43.07
CA MET A 714 -0.35 -9.26 41.67
C MET A 714 -1.56 -9.34 40.73
N TYR A 715 -2.55 -10.18 41.04
CA TYR A 715 -3.79 -10.26 40.28
C TYR A 715 -4.61 -8.96 40.33
N GLU A 716 -4.73 -8.30 41.48
CA GLU A 716 -5.40 -7.00 41.61
C GLU A 716 -4.70 -5.91 40.77
N GLY A 717 -3.36 -5.89 40.78
CA GLY A 717 -2.57 -5.01 39.92
C GLY A 717 -2.78 -5.29 38.43
N ALA A 718 -2.79 -6.57 38.02
CA ALA A 718 -3.07 -6.97 36.65
C ALA A 718 -4.49 -6.58 36.21
N LEU A 719 -5.48 -6.79 37.09
CA LEU A 719 -6.88 -6.45 36.85
C LEU A 719 -7.05 -4.95 36.60
N ALA A 720 -6.44 -4.10 37.44
CA ALA A 720 -6.50 -2.65 37.28
C ALA A 720 -5.90 -2.18 35.94
N LEU A 721 -4.78 -2.78 35.53
CA LEU A 721 -4.14 -2.48 34.26
C LEU A 721 -4.95 -2.97 33.05
N TYR A 722 -5.52 -4.18 33.11
CA TYR A 722 -6.41 -4.67 32.05
C TYR A 722 -7.70 -3.83 31.95
N GLN A 723 -8.25 -3.38 33.07
CA GLN A 723 -9.37 -2.44 33.09
C GLN A 723 -9.01 -1.09 32.47
N GLN A 724 -7.82 -0.55 32.77
CA GLN A 724 -7.32 0.70 32.18
C GLN A 724 -7.26 0.63 30.65
N VAL A 725 -6.81 -0.50 30.09
CA VAL A 725 -6.71 -0.66 28.62
C VAL A 725 -7.99 -1.20 27.98
N GLY A 726 -8.97 -1.65 28.76
CA GLY A 726 -10.19 -2.29 28.25
C GLY A 726 -10.01 -3.72 27.76
N ASP A 727 -8.97 -4.44 28.19
CA ASP A 727 -8.69 -5.82 27.79
C ASP A 727 -9.62 -6.81 28.51
N VAL A 728 -10.81 -7.00 27.93
CA VAL A 728 -11.87 -7.82 28.51
C VAL A 728 -11.45 -9.30 28.68
N ILE A 729 -10.61 -9.82 27.78
CA ILE A 729 -10.12 -11.20 27.86
C ILE A 729 -9.13 -11.34 29.02
N GLY A 730 -8.21 -10.38 29.17
CA GLY A 730 -7.30 -10.31 30.32
C GLY A 730 -8.04 -10.19 31.66
N ILE A 731 -9.08 -9.35 31.72
CA ILE A 731 -9.96 -9.23 32.89
C ILE A 731 -10.57 -10.59 33.24
N ALA A 732 -11.18 -11.30 32.27
CA ALA A 732 -11.77 -12.61 32.51
C ALA A 732 -10.75 -13.63 33.00
N GLY A 733 -9.54 -13.63 32.43
CA GLY A 733 -8.43 -14.49 32.85
C GLY A 733 -8.02 -14.25 34.31
N VAL A 734 -7.84 -13.00 34.71
CA VAL A 734 -7.47 -12.64 36.08
C VAL A 734 -8.60 -12.95 37.08
N VAL A 735 -9.86 -12.65 36.73
CA VAL A 735 -11.03 -13.00 37.57
C VAL A 735 -11.13 -14.52 37.76
N HIS A 736 -10.86 -15.29 36.72
CA HIS A 736 -10.75 -16.74 36.82
C HIS A 736 -9.61 -17.16 37.77
N ASN A 737 -8.41 -16.58 37.65
CA ASN A 737 -7.28 -16.95 38.50
C ASN A 737 -7.53 -16.58 39.99
N ILE A 738 -8.21 -15.46 40.26
CA ILE A 738 -8.66 -15.13 41.63
C ILE A 738 -9.63 -16.20 42.15
N GLY A 739 -10.57 -16.67 41.31
CA GLY A 739 -11.44 -17.80 41.67
C GLY A 739 -10.67 -19.09 41.96
N THR A 740 -9.55 -19.32 41.29
CA THR A 740 -8.64 -20.45 41.57
C THR A 740 -7.99 -20.35 42.95
N ILE A 741 -7.61 -19.15 43.39
CA ILE A 741 -7.14 -18.93 44.78
C ILE A 741 -8.24 -19.31 45.77
N ASP A 742 -9.45 -18.80 45.58
CA ASP A 742 -10.60 -19.11 46.45
C ASP A 742 -10.87 -20.62 46.50
N PHE A 743 -10.73 -21.31 45.36
CA PHE A 743 -10.87 -22.76 45.29
C PHE A 743 -9.81 -23.48 46.15
N PHE A 744 -8.54 -23.10 46.05
CA PHE A 744 -7.47 -23.70 46.85
C PHE A 744 -7.56 -23.39 48.34
N GLN A 745 -8.20 -22.28 48.71
CA GLN A 745 -8.49 -21.92 50.10
C GLN A 745 -9.74 -22.64 50.67
N GLY A 746 -10.47 -23.41 49.85
CA GLY A 746 -11.68 -24.12 50.26
C GLY A 746 -12.97 -23.31 50.16
N ASN A 747 -12.91 -22.09 49.61
CA ASN A 747 -14.05 -21.19 49.43
C ASN A 747 -14.81 -21.52 48.12
N TYR A 748 -15.26 -22.77 47.97
CA TYR A 748 -15.79 -23.28 46.69
C TYR A 748 -16.99 -22.50 46.13
N ALA A 749 -17.86 -21.95 46.99
CA ALA A 749 -18.98 -21.13 46.56
C ALA A 749 -18.52 -19.77 45.97
N VAL A 750 -17.50 -19.15 46.57
CA VAL A 750 -16.92 -17.89 46.09
C VAL A 750 -16.16 -18.11 44.78
N ALA A 751 -15.37 -19.18 44.70
CA ALA A 751 -14.68 -19.62 43.49
C ALA A 751 -15.68 -19.83 42.33
N THR A 752 -16.78 -20.56 42.58
CA THR A 752 -17.84 -20.78 41.60
C THR A 752 -18.40 -19.45 41.06
N LYS A 753 -18.69 -18.50 41.95
CA LYS A 753 -19.21 -17.18 41.54
C LYS A 753 -18.20 -16.40 40.69
N LYS A 754 -16.90 -16.46 41.03
CA LYS A 754 -15.82 -15.83 40.26
C LYS A 754 -15.65 -16.45 38.88
N TYR A 755 -15.74 -17.77 38.78
CA TYR A 755 -15.73 -18.45 37.49
C TYR A 755 -16.94 -18.09 36.62
N GLU A 756 -18.14 -18.02 37.20
CA GLU A 756 -19.35 -17.58 36.49
C GLU A 756 -19.25 -16.11 36.03
N GLU A 757 -18.66 -15.23 36.84
CA GLU A 757 -18.32 -13.85 36.49
C GLU A 757 -17.39 -13.80 35.27
N ALA A 758 -16.29 -14.55 35.28
CA ALA A 758 -15.34 -14.61 34.15
C ALA A 758 -16.00 -15.09 32.84
N ILE A 759 -16.88 -16.10 32.91
CA ILE A 759 -17.66 -16.54 31.74
C ILE A 759 -18.60 -15.44 31.26
N GLN A 760 -19.28 -14.74 32.17
CA GLN A 760 -20.21 -13.68 31.78
C GLN A 760 -19.47 -12.54 31.07
N ILE A 761 -18.27 -12.20 31.53
CA ILE A 761 -17.38 -11.20 30.89
C ILE A 761 -17.07 -11.62 29.44
N LEU A 762 -16.67 -12.87 29.21
CA LEU A 762 -16.39 -13.39 27.86
C LEU A 762 -17.65 -13.43 26.97
N ARG A 763 -18.81 -13.78 27.54
CA ARG A 763 -20.09 -13.81 26.83
C ARG A 763 -20.52 -12.41 26.36
N ASN A 764 -20.29 -11.38 27.17
CA ASN A 764 -20.68 -10.01 26.83
C ASN A 764 -19.96 -9.45 25.60
N VAL A 765 -18.79 -10.00 25.25
CA VAL A 765 -18.00 -9.59 24.07
C VAL A 765 -18.09 -10.58 22.90
N GLY A 766 -19.04 -11.53 22.95
CA GLY A 766 -19.24 -12.54 21.91
C GLY A 766 -18.16 -13.62 21.86
N ALA A 767 -17.27 -13.70 22.86
CA ALA A 767 -16.17 -14.67 22.93
C ALA A 767 -16.64 -16.02 23.49
N HIS A 768 -17.81 -16.51 23.04
CA HIS A 768 -18.42 -17.75 23.51
C HIS A 768 -17.58 -18.99 23.18
N GLU A 769 -16.86 -18.95 22.06
CA GLU A 769 -16.04 -20.05 21.55
C GLU A 769 -14.57 -19.91 21.96
N ASN A 770 -14.25 -18.94 22.83
CA ASN A 770 -12.89 -18.77 23.32
C ASN A 770 -12.46 -20.01 24.14
N PRO A 771 -11.26 -20.57 23.92
CA PRO A 771 -10.78 -21.76 24.65
C PRO A 771 -10.82 -21.61 26.18
N LEU A 772 -10.67 -20.39 26.71
CA LEU A 772 -10.74 -20.11 28.14
C LEU A 772 -12.11 -20.49 28.74
N VAL A 773 -13.20 -20.36 27.99
CA VAL A 773 -14.55 -20.73 28.45
C VAL A 773 -14.61 -22.20 28.85
N GLN A 774 -14.00 -23.10 28.06
CA GLN A 774 -14.00 -24.54 28.36
C GLN A 774 -13.21 -24.85 29.64
N THR A 775 -12.10 -24.16 29.87
CA THR A 775 -11.30 -24.29 31.10
C THR A 775 -12.10 -23.83 32.31
N ILE A 776 -12.73 -22.66 32.23
CA ILE A 776 -13.53 -22.12 33.34
C ILE A 776 -14.72 -23.03 33.65
N MET A 777 -15.41 -23.57 32.63
CA MET A 777 -16.53 -24.51 32.81
C MET A 777 -16.11 -25.78 33.57
N LYS A 778 -14.96 -26.36 33.24
CA LYS A 778 -14.41 -27.51 34.00
C LYS A 778 -14.13 -27.16 35.45
N ASN A 779 -13.61 -25.96 35.71
CA ASN A 779 -13.34 -25.49 37.07
C ASN A 779 -14.61 -25.22 37.87
N ILE A 780 -15.69 -24.76 37.22
CA ILE A 780 -17.03 -24.65 37.83
C ILE A 780 -17.55 -26.02 38.24
N GLU A 781 -17.49 -27.01 37.34
CA GLU A 781 -17.93 -28.38 37.65
C GLU A 781 -17.13 -28.97 38.82
N HIS A 782 -15.81 -28.74 38.81
CA HIS A 782 -14.94 -29.21 39.89
C HIS A 782 -15.27 -28.54 41.23
N ALA A 783 -15.42 -27.22 41.26
CA ALA A 783 -15.82 -26.48 42.45
C ALA A 783 -17.18 -26.94 42.99
N LYS A 784 -18.17 -27.12 42.11
CA LYS A 784 -19.50 -27.63 42.49
C LYS A 784 -19.45 -29.06 43.04
N SER A 785 -18.51 -29.90 42.58
CA SER A 785 -18.31 -31.25 43.13
C SER A 785 -17.68 -31.29 44.53
N LYS A 786 -17.10 -30.17 44.98
CA LYS A 786 -16.43 -30.01 46.29
C LYS A 786 -17.29 -29.29 47.33
N MET A 787 -18.38 -28.66 46.87
CA MET A 787 -19.46 -28.12 47.72
C MET A 787 -20.36 -29.25 48.21
#